data_AF-A0A3N6H2B8-F1
#
_entry.id   AF-A0A3N6H2B8-F1
#
_cell.length_a   1.000
_cell.length_b   1.000
_cell.length_c   1.000
_cell.angle_alpha   90.00
_cell.angle_beta   90.00
_cell.angle_gamma   90.00
#
_symmetry.space_group_name_H-M   'P 1'
#
loop_
_entity.id
_entity.type
_entity.pdbx_description
1 polymer ?
#
loop_
_entity_poly.entity_id
_entity_poly.type
_entity_poly.pdbx_seq_one_letter_code
_entity_poly.pdbx_strand_id
1 'polypeptide(L)'
;MSELFDAVDALLASRATLPPPAERKRLRTAHGLTIDEVATALKVRRATVSGWESGKTEPRPPERDAYARLLDKLAELYPAAPAPAAETVPAPDASVPATFTGAPDPAEARPLSTGPASEAADTTATENTQTPAPASVAAAPAAVPSPARTTRPTSTSRRPGAPKASAAGTPAGGTDPRFENGPLAVVDVEDGKVLAYCVGGLVLDVPAKSLPSLVEWTLKEARLGQPKLSGPGRPADPLLVLTEAALERYGLPTALTPEEKDAGRIPENHKVIKQLTRADWKLTKRGFGPWARIYRPAKGSDRQCVQLCIPSWNALDARFWGHAAQLPPAELARVLGTYAMRVMTPRGSTAVTGLELMTALHPPTHAVRDEETGALRQADTKTPGSLGSDPVDCAPCEAPDGHPVLTALNLPRFHVRGPAEKLFEEAYDWARPMTDEECTLRYLVGLDVNMAFAAGANGLNVGLGEATHVKNPVFDPKLPGSWLVDLSHVDLSKVKAGKEWVELNGDLLPSPFTPKGDRPTGPAWYATPTVAYAQELGYDVTPTEAWVRYDNGRYLDGWYQRLRDAYLATMADLGVDADLSPQDFLTAMDGYKDHDPELGIVITAIKATVKGGLGKLRERPRGEGWRPGERWRALERPTWRPDIRAAVISRTRINLHRKIVKHAAFTGQYPIAVLSDCVVYAADGPSPLDFLPYRDGKPLPGGFKLGINPGLVKHEGTQSVLWGEGVREQFDAPQLNFARFIKDGTVTDADNGE
;
A
#
# COMPACT_ATOMS: atom_id res chain seq x y z
N MET A 1 5.83 -45.45 -52.13
CA MET A 1 6.03 -44.02 -52.60
C MET A 1 5.36 -43.04 -51.62
N SER A 2 4.68 -43.45 -50.51
CA SER A 2 3.85 -42.69 -49.57
C SER A 2 4.58 -42.51 -48.22
N GLU A 3 5.71 -43.35 -48.06
CA GLU A 3 6.49 -43.20 -46.80
C GLU A 3 7.65 -42.24 -46.99
N LEU A 4 8.04 -42.09 -48.23
CA LEU A 4 9.11 -41.13 -48.57
C LEU A 4 8.54 -39.72 -48.72
N PHE A 5 7.25 -39.58 -49.13
CA PHE A 5 6.56 -38.27 -49.20
C PHE A 5 6.15 -37.80 -47.79
N ASP A 6 5.90 -38.74 -46.84
CA ASP A 6 5.61 -38.36 -45.44
C ASP A 6 6.88 -37.93 -44.71
N ALA A 7 8.00 -38.62 -45.14
CA ALA A 7 9.30 -38.24 -44.51
C ALA A 7 9.80 -36.90 -45.07
N VAL A 8 9.46 -36.64 -46.35
CA VAL A 8 9.83 -35.35 -46.97
C VAL A 8 8.89 -34.25 -46.42
N ASP A 9 7.57 -34.53 -46.11
CA ASP A 9 6.64 -33.56 -45.50
C ASP A 9 7.00 -33.29 -44.04
N ALA A 10 7.51 -34.34 -43.41
CA ALA A 10 7.92 -34.16 -41.99
C ALA A 10 9.21 -33.35 -41.90
N LEU A 11 10.13 -33.51 -42.97
CA LEU A 11 11.39 -32.74 -43.00
C LEU A 11 11.12 -31.28 -43.39
N LEU A 12 10.19 -30.99 -44.27
CA LEU A 12 9.86 -29.60 -44.65
C LEU A 12 9.08 -28.92 -43.53
N ALA A 13 8.20 -29.60 -42.74
CA ALA A 13 7.43 -29.03 -41.61
C ALA A 13 8.34 -28.74 -40.40
N SER A 14 9.46 -29.53 -40.22
CA SER A 14 10.36 -29.30 -39.07
C SER A 14 11.21 -28.05 -39.27
N ARG A 15 11.21 -27.45 -40.59
CA ARG A 15 12.06 -26.26 -40.86
C ARG A 15 11.18 -25.06 -41.22
N ALA A 16 9.76 -25.24 -41.05
CA ALA A 16 8.83 -24.14 -41.39
C ALA A 16 8.70 -23.18 -40.21
N THR A 17 8.88 -21.91 -40.57
CA THR A 17 8.85 -20.83 -39.55
C THR A 17 7.40 -20.61 -39.08
N LEU A 18 7.27 -20.79 -37.76
CA LEU A 18 5.93 -20.54 -37.18
C LEU A 18 5.61 -19.04 -37.21
N PRO A 19 4.32 -18.70 -37.40
CA PRO A 19 3.96 -17.28 -37.31
C PRO A 19 4.37 -16.65 -35.97
N PRO A 20 4.63 -15.31 -35.99
CA PRO A 20 5.01 -14.63 -34.74
C PRO A 20 3.96 -14.86 -33.63
N PRO A 21 4.38 -14.85 -32.37
CA PRO A 21 3.55 -15.20 -31.21
C PRO A 21 2.24 -14.42 -31.19
N ALA A 22 2.27 -13.20 -31.69
CA ALA A 22 1.02 -12.40 -31.67
C ALA A 22 0.01 -12.94 -32.70
N GLU A 23 0.60 -13.46 -33.78
CA GLU A 23 -0.29 -14.05 -34.80
C GLU A 23 -0.78 -15.44 -34.39
N ARG A 24 -0.10 -16.11 -33.60
CA ARG A 24 -0.56 -17.42 -33.08
C ARG A 24 -1.76 -17.23 -32.13
N LYS A 25 -1.65 -16.20 -31.32
CA LYS A 25 -2.74 -15.91 -30.36
C LYS A 25 -3.98 -15.39 -31.10
N ARG A 26 -3.74 -14.58 -32.09
CA ARG A 26 -4.89 -14.04 -32.83
C ARG A 26 -5.68 -15.17 -33.51
N LEU A 27 -4.89 -16.14 -34.23
CA LEU A 27 -5.55 -17.24 -34.98
C LEU A 27 -6.31 -18.17 -34.03
N ARG A 28 -5.74 -18.33 -32.82
CA ARG A 28 -6.47 -19.19 -31.85
C ARG A 28 -7.72 -18.48 -31.33
N THR A 29 -7.58 -17.24 -31.06
CA THR A 29 -8.73 -16.50 -30.49
C THR A 29 -9.80 -16.30 -31.56
N ALA A 30 -9.34 -16.13 -32.77
CA ALA A 30 -10.32 -15.89 -33.86
C ALA A 30 -11.18 -17.14 -34.09
N HIS A 31 -10.60 -18.24 -33.78
CA HIS A 31 -11.38 -19.48 -33.97
C HIS A 31 -12.13 -19.86 -32.69
N GLY A 32 -11.92 -19.06 -31.46
CA GLY A 32 -12.61 -19.26 -30.18
C GLY A 32 -12.02 -20.41 -29.37
N LEU A 33 -10.75 -20.88 -29.79
CA LEU A 33 -10.12 -21.95 -28.99
C LEU A 33 -9.42 -21.37 -27.76
N THR A 34 -9.78 -22.11 -26.55
CA THR A 34 -9.06 -21.67 -25.33
C THR A 34 -7.65 -22.30 -25.29
N ILE A 35 -6.77 -21.69 -24.54
CA ILE A 35 -5.38 -22.22 -24.42
C ILE A 35 -5.43 -23.65 -23.86
N ASP A 36 -6.48 -23.96 -23.04
CA ASP A 36 -6.62 -25.29 -22.43
C ASP A 36 -7.05 -26.33 -23.48
N GLU A 37 -7.79 -25.88 -24.39
CA GLU A 37 -8.25 -26.81 -25.45
C GLU A 37 -7.11 -27.15 -26.41
N VAL A 38 -6.24 -26.18 -26.65
CA VAL A 38 -5.08 -26.44 -27.54
C VAL A 38 -4.03 -27.28 -26.79
N ALA A 39 -3.93 -27.02 -25.52
CA ALA A 39 -2.95 -27.78 -24.72
C ALA A 39 -3.39 -29.25 -24.58
N THR A 40 -4.67 -29.43 -24.41
CA THR A 40 -5.18 -30.81 -24.29
C THR A 40 -5.02 -31.55 -25.62
N ALA A 41 -5.21 -30.94 -26.70
CA ALA A 41 -5.09 -31.57 -28.03
C ALA A 41 -3.63 -31.89 -28.36
N LEU A 42 -2.71 -31.06 -27.80
CA LEU A 42 -1.28 -31.28 -28.14
C LEU A 42 -0.57 -32.03 -27.01
N LYS A 43 -1.46 -32.46 -25.96
CA LYS A 43 -0.96 -33.21 -24.78
C LYS A 43 0.22 -32.49 -24.13
N VAL A 44 0.07 -31.12 -24.00
CA VAL A 44 1.07 -30.31 -23.26
C VAL A 44 0.33 -29.47 -22.21
N ARG A 45 1.16 -28.87 -21.28
CA ARG A 45 0.55 -28.07 -20.20
C ARG A 45 0.12 -26.70 -20.72
N ARG A 46 -0.89 -26.19 -20.09
CA ARG A 46 -1.46 -24.89 -20.50
C ARG A 46 -0.38 -23.79 -20.52
N ALA A 47 0.56 -23.85 -19.62
CA ALA A 47 1.62 -22.82 -19.52
C ALA A 47 2.58 -22.91 -20.71
N THR A 48 2.63 -24.05 -21.27
CA THR A 48 3.53 -24.25 -22.43
C THR A 48 2.94 -23.59 -23.69
N VAL A 49 1.69 -23.68 -23.90
CA VAL A 49 1.06 -23.03 -25.08
C VAL A 49 1.01 -21.51 -24.86
N SER A 50 0.77 -21.14 -23.54
CA SER A 50 0.86 -19.70 -23.20
C SER A 50 2.26 -19.15 -23.42
N GLY A 51 3.26 -19.93 -23.10
CA GLY A 51 4.67 -19.55 -23.31
C GLY A 51 5.00 -19.47 -24.81
N TRP A 52 4.39 -20.33 -25.68
CA TRP A 52 4.65 -20.25 -27.14
C TRP A 52 4.03 -19.00 -27.73
N GLU A 53 2.83 -18.54 -27.17
CA GLU A 53 2.08 -17.42 -27.80
C GLU A 53 2.55 -16.08 -27.24
N SER A 54 3.41 -16.17 -26.18
CA SER A 54 3.95 -14.91 -25.60
C SER A 54 5.42 -14.75 -25.98
N GLY A 55 5.93 -15.84 -26.70
CA GLY A 55 7.32 -15.74 -27.22
C GLY A 55 8.35 -16.10 -26.16
N LYS A 56 7.89 -16.54 -24.95
CA LYS A 56 8.78 -16.90 -23.81
C LYS A 56 9.47 -18.24 -24.07
N THR A 57 8.78 -19.13 -24.77
CA THR A 57 9.38 -20.43 -25.13
C THR A 57 8.91 -20.81 -26.54
N GLU A 58 9.80 -21.56 -27.29
CA GLU A 58 9.41 -22.00 -28.65
C GLU A 58 9.10 -23.51 -28.65
N PRO A 59 8.02 -23.91 -29.43
CA PRO A 59 7.65 -25.34 -29.43
C PRO A 59 8.75 -26.22 -30.05
N ARG A 60 8.99 -27.39 -29.30
CA ARG A 60 10.02 -28.33 -29.82
C ARG A 60 9.33 -29.58 -30.39
N PRO A 61 10.05 -30.36 -31.33
CA PRO A 61 9.44 -31.58 -31.87
C PRO A 61 9.27 -32.65 -30.79
N PRO A 62 8.08 -33.39 -30.86
CA PRO A 62 7.13 -33.61 -31.97
C PRO A 62 5.91 -32.67 -31.86
N GLU A 63 5.77 -31.78 -30.80
CA GLU A 63 4.60 -30.91 -30.52
C GLU A 63 4.65 -29.65 -31.41
N ARG A 64 5.79 -29.36 -31.93
CA ARG A 64 5.93 -28.18 -32.81
C ARG A 64 5.25 -28.43 -34.15
N ASP A 65 5.30 -29.71 -34.48
CA ASP A 65 4.71 -30.03 -35.80
C ASP A 65 3.18 -30.02 -35.73
N ALA A 66 2.69 -30.51 -34.70
CA ALA A 66 1.22 -30.54 -34.49
C ALA A 66 0.67 -29.12 -34.29
N TYR A 67 1.45 -28.39 -33.66
CA TYR A 67 1.04 -26.99 -33.40
C TYR A 67 1.12 -26.17 -34.69
N ALA A 68 2.08 -26.36 -35.48
CA ALA A 68 2.20 -25.65 -36.78
C ALA A 68 1.06 -26.05 -37.71
N ARG A 69 0.65 -27.32 -37.64
CA ARG A 69 -0.47 -27.77 -38.50
C ARG A 69 -1.77 -27.11 -38.07
N LEU A 70 -1.95 -27.05 -36.80
CA LEU A 70 -3.14 -26.36 -36.26
C LEU A 70 -3.17 -24.88 -36.69
N LEU A 71 -2.05 -24.21 -36.66
CA LEU A 71 -2.01 -22.76 -36.98
C LEU A 71 -2.16 -22.55 -38.49
N ASP A 72 -1.64 -23.46 -39.26
CA ASP A 72 -1.78 -23.33 -40.73
C ASP A 72 -3.24 -23.49 -41.14
N LYS A 73 -3.95 -24.40 -40.49
CA LYS A 73 -5.38 -24.59 -40.84
C LYS A 73 -6.23 -23.41 -40.34
N LEU A 74 -5.77 -22.88 -39.22
CA LEU A 74 -6.50 -21.70 -38.71
C LEU A 74 -6.24 -20.47 -39.56
N ALA A 75 -5.09 -20.42 -40.08
CA ALA A 75 -4.75 -19.26 -40.92
C ALA A 75 -5.49 -19.34 -42.26
N GLU A 76 -5.81 -20.55 -42.78
CA GLU A 76 -6.65 -20.68 -43.99
C GLU A 76 -8.09 -20.23 -43.71
N LEU A 77 -8.50 -20.43 -42.41
CA LEU A 77 -9.90 -20.11 -42.08
C LEU A 77 -10.05 -18.63 -41.71
N TYR A 78 -8.90 -18.13 -41.35
CA TYR A 78 -8.96 -16.72 -40.91
C TYR A 78 -7.80 -15.95 -41.55
N PRO A 79 -7.90 -15.65 -42.92
CA PRO A 79 -6.77 -14.99 -43.61
C PRO A 79 -6.60 -13.54 -43.13
N ALA A 80 -5.33 -13.10 -42.87
CA ALA A 80 -5.05 -11.72 -42.40
C ALA A 80 -5.46 -10.70 -43.48
N ALA A 81 -6.33 -9.72 -43.28
CA ALA A 81 -6.69 -8.64 -44.23
C ALA A 81 -5.44 -7.97 -44.82
N PRO A 82 -5.34 -7.72 -46.19
CA PRO A 82 -4.13 -7.10 -46.75
C PRO A 82 -3.94 -5.66 -46.23
N ALA A 83 -2.95 -5.35 -45.46
CA ALA A 83 -2.44 -4.00 -45.16
C ALA A 83 -2.22 -3.19 -46.46
N PRO A 84 -2.71 -1.82 -46.64
CA PRO A 84 -2.40 -1.02 -47.85
C PRO A 84 -0.90 -0.83 -48.03
N ALA A 85 -0.32 -1.35 -49.20
CA ALA A 85 0.80 -1.17 -50.15
C ALA A 85 1.43 0.23 -50.02
N ALA A 86 2.45 0.44 -49.23
CA ALA A 86 3.41 1.53 -49.51
C ALA A 86 4.63 0.95 -50.25
N GLU A 87 4.62 0.96 -51.68
CA GLU A 87 5.56 1.34 -52.76
C GLU A 87 6.95 1.70 -52.20
N THR A 88 7.98 0.75 -52.40
CA THR A 88 9.29 0.33 -52.94
C THR A 88 10.25 1.53 -53.07
N VAL A 89 11.43 1.43 -52.45
CA VAL A 89 12.79 0.85 -52.50
C VAL A 89 13.81 1.98 -52.30
N PRO A 90 15.27 1.59 -52.03
CA PRO A 90 16.12 0.44 -51.69
C PRO A 90 17.39 0.86 -50.95
N ALA A 91 17.88 -0.10 -50.07
CA ALA A 91 18.90 -0.99 -49.48
C ALA A 91 20.27 -0.32 -49.47
N PRO A 92 21.32 -0.88 -48.67
CA PRO A 92 22.02 -2.18 -48.80
C PRO A 92 22.77 -2.55 -47.51
N ASP A 93 22.67 -3.96 -47.29
CA ASP A 93 23.70 -5.03 -47.42
C ASP A 93 24.26 -5.38 -46.03
N ALA A 94 23.95 -6.64 -45.65
CA ALA A 94 24.67 -7.92 -45.46
C ALA A 94 25.80 -7.77 -44.43
N SER A 95 25.75 -8.70 -43.43
CA SER A 95 26.51 -9.89 -43.02
C SER A 95 26.97 -9.75 -41.56
N VAL A 96 26.57 -10.73 -40.74
CA VAL A 96 26.90 -11.88 -39.88
C VAL A 96 27.71 -11.40 -38.68
N PRO A 97 27.87 -12.21 -37.53
CA PRO A 97 27.65 -13.52 -36.89
C PRO A 97 27.83 -13.47 -35.38
N ALA A 98 27.21 -14.58 -34.65
CA ALA A 98 27.47 -15.80 -33.84
C ALA A 98 28.29 -15.45 -32.59
N THR A 99 27.79 -15.82 -31.34
CA THR A 99 28.62 -16.65 -30.43
C THR A 99 27.81 -16.97 -29.17
N PHE A 100 27.56 -18.33 -28.89
CA PHE A 100 27.96 -19.54 -28.14
C PHE A 100 27.88 -19.29 -26.64
N THR A 101 26.93 -19.92 -25.88
CA THR A 101 26.79 -20.44 -24.50
C THR A 101 27.25 -21.91 -24.44
N GLY A 102 28.50 -22.14 -23.85
CA GLY A 102 28.94 -23.36 -23.13
C GLY A 102 28.36 -23.43 -21.72
N ALA A 103 27.42 -24.36 -21.49
CA ALA A 103 27.02 -25.29 -20.41
C ALA A 103 28.23 -25.92 -19.72
N PRO A 104 28.15 -26.30 -18.35
CA PRO A 104 28.21 -27.75 -18.05
C PRO A 104 27.08 -28.18 -17.11
N ASP A 105 26.38 -29.44 -17.57
CA ASP A 105 25.79 -30.75 -17.25
C ASP A 105 25.82 -31.05 -15.75
N PRO A 106 24.88 -31.98 -15.26
CA PRO A 106 23.98 -32.45 -14.20
C PRO A 106 24.41 -33.81 -13.63
N ALA A 107 24.70 -33.81 -12.30
CA ALA A 107 24.77 -35.17 -11.70
C ALA A 107 23.61 -35.35 -10.71
N GLU A 108 22.61 -36.30 -11.11
CA GLU A 108 22.11 -37.66 -10.80
C GLU A 108 21.21 -37.63 -9.56
N ALA A 109 19.92 -37.88 -9.70
CA ALA A 109 18.69 -38.55 -9.24
C ALA A 109 19.00 -39.65 -8.21
N ARG A 110 18.34 -39.57 -7.00
CA ARG A 110 17.17 -40.31 -6.45
C ARG A 110 17.15 -40.16 -4.93
N PRO A 111 15.92 -40.64 -4.10
CA PRO A 111 14.48 -40.47 -3.86
C PRO A 111 14.15 -40.43 -2.35
N LEU A 112 13.08 -39.61 -1.91
CA LEU A 112 11.75 -39.55 -1.30
C LEU A 112 11.85 -39.00 0.12
N SER A 113 10.97 -37.94 0.53
CA SER A 113 10.23 -38.13 1.80
C SER A 113 9.33 -36.91 2.05
N THR A 114 7.92 -37.13 1.93
CA THR A 114 6.62 -36.88 2.60
C THR A 114 6.83 -36.14 3.93
N GLY A 115 6.65 -34.70 3.81
CA GLY A 115 6.09 -33.97 4.97
C GLY A 115 5.51 -32.61 4.53
N PRO A 116 4.35 -32.18 5.17
CA PRO A 116 3.53 -31.02 4.79
C PRO A 116 4.22 -29.69 5.17
N ALA A 117 4.44 -28.76 4.15
CA ALA A 117 4.40 -27.39 3.58
C ALA A 117 4.09 -26.35 4.66
N SER A 118 5.11 -25.65 5.28
CA SER A 118 5.60 -24.34 5.75
C SER A 118 4.97 -23.18 4.95
N GLU A 119 3.86 -22.54 5.47
CA GLU A 119 2.94 -21.39 5.38
C GLU A 119 3.70 -20.05 5.36
N ALA A 120 3.97 -19.45 4.17
CA ALA A 120 4.38 -18.11 3.66
C ALA A 120 3.22 -17.48 2.87
N ALA A 121 2.30 -16.64 3.48
CA ALA A 121 1.30 -15.83 2.69
C ALA A 121 1.55 -14.35 2.94
N ASP A 122 2.16 -13.57 1.93
CA ASP A 122 2.24 -12.27 1.24
C ASP A 122 0.85 -11.78 0.81
N THR A 123 0.23 -10.73 1.48
CA THR A 123 -0.90 -9.78 1.35
C THR A 123 -0.77 -8.93 0.08
N THR A 124 -1.58 -9.25 -1.02
CA THR A 124 -2.00 -8.53 -2.25
C THR A 124 -3.25 -7.69 -1.96
N ALA A 125 -3.21 -6.19 -2.34
CA ALA A 125 -3.76 -4.86 -2.65
C ALA A 125 -4.90 -4.95 -3.65
N THR A 126 -6.28 -4.57 -3.30
CA THR A 126 -7.28 -4.14 -4.30
C THR A 126 -8.08 -2.95 -3.73
N GLU A 127 -8.11 -1.76 -4.41
CA GLU A 127 -8.51 -0.43 -4.88
C GLU A 127 -10.03 -0.25 -4.89
N ASN A 128 -10.74 0.75 -4.29
CA ASN A 128 -11.15 2.14 -4.54
C ASN A 128 -12.62 2.34 -4.16
N THR A 129 -13.30 3.60 -3.56
CA THR A 129 -13.58 5.03 -3.60
C THR A 129 -15.08 5.22 -3.88
N GLN A 130 -15.99 5.77 -2.76
CA GLN A 130 -17.16 6.63 -2.77
C GLN A 130 -16.88 7.95 -2.06
N THR A 131 -17.63 9.07 -2.28
CA THR A 131 -18.11 10.46 -2.06
C THR A 131 -18.36 10.72 -0.59
N PRO A 132 -18.78 12.03 0.11
CA PRO A 132 -19.36 12.31 1.43
C PRO A 132 -20.22 13.58 1.41
N ALA A 133 -21.05 13.70 2.75
CA ALA A 133 -21.34 14.16 4.11
C ALA A 133 -22.41 15.28 4.06
N PRO A 134 -22.71 15.90 5.53
CA PRO A 134 -23.00 15.69 6.96
C PRO A 134 -23.97 16.74 7.50
N ALA A 135 -24.30 16.39 9.14
CA ALA A 135 -23.97 16.77 10.53
C ALA A 135 -25.22 16.71 11.39
N SER A 136 -25.19 16.57 13.05
CA SER A 136 -24.70 16.77 14.42
C SER A 136 -25.87 16.65 15.41
N VAL A 137 -25.64 16.21 16.93
CA VAL A 137 -25.25 16.75 18.26
C VAL A 137 -25.77 15.78 19.33
N ALA A 138 -25.02 15.62 20.79
CA ALA A 138 -24.65 16.22 22.10
C ALA A 138 -25.17 15.33 23.23
N ALA A 139 -24.49 15.27 24.68
CA ALA A 139 -24.18 15.97 25.95
C ALA A 139 -24.34 14.99 27.12
N ALA A 140 -23.53 15.19 28.32
CA ALA A 140 -23.96 15.18 29.73
C ALA A 140 -23.36 16.39 30.46
N PRO A 141 -23.95 16.69 32.10
CA PRO A 141 -24.28 17.94 32.80
C PRO A 141 -23.51 18.09 34.11
N ALA A 142 -23.43 19.42 34.87
CA ALA A 142 -23.91 20.64 35.57
C ALA A 142 -23.09 20.85 36.85
N ALA A 143 -22.64 22.18 37.22
CA ALA A 143 -22.68 22.90 38.51
C ALA A 143 -22.86 24.41 38.24
N VAL A 144 -24.04 25.05 38.90
CA VAL A 144 -24.87 26.13 39.48
C VAL A 144 -24.23 27.49 39.21
N PRO A 145 -25.09 28.69 39.08
CA PRO A 145 -24.96 30.05 38.54
C PRO A 145 -25.46 31.12 39.52
N SER A 146 -24.67 32.30 39.58
CA SER A 146 -25.39 33.59 39.80
C SER A 146 -24.66 34.72 39.05
N PRO A 147 -25.38 35.95 38.74
CA PRO A 147 -26.39 36.52 37.84
C PRO A 147 -25.88 37.80 37.15
N ALA A 148 -26.30 37.99 35.91
CA ALA A 148 -26.82 38.77 34.77
C ALA A 148 -27.33 40.15 35.23
N ARG A 149 -26.77 41.18 34.59
CA ARG A 149 -27.49 42.45 34.38
C ARG A 149 -27.51 42.80 32.89
N THR A 150 -28.79 42.88 32.18
CA THR A 150 -29.95 43.60 31.62
C THR A 150 -29.50 44.46 30.44
N THR A 151 -30.03 44.17 29.27
CA THR A 151 -30.53 44.73 28.00
C THR A 151 -31.35 46.01 28.24
N ARG A 152 -31.06 47.05 27.40
CA ARG A 152 -31.92 47.63 26.35
C ARG A 152 -31.26 48.89 25.80
N PRO A 153 -31.79 49.52 24.54
CA PRO A 153 -31.65 49.76 23.09
C PRO A 153 -31.90 51.23 22.73
N THR A 154 -31.17 51.74 21.63
CA THR A 154 -31.82 52.77 20.77
C THR A 154 -30.95 53.00 19.53
N SER A 155 -31.65 52.95 18.31
CA SER A 155 -32.32 53.73 17.24
C SER A 155 -31.28 54.34 16.29
N THR A 156 -31.40 54.09 14.94
CA THR A 156 -31.68 54.43 13.53
C THR A 156 -30.82 55.61 13.08
N SER A 157 -30.11 55.46 11.91
CA SER A 157 -30.18 56.41 10.76
C SER A 157 -29.16 55.99 9.71
N ARG A 158 -29.61 55.48 8.47
CA ARG A 158 -29.82 55.73 7.03
C ARG A 158 -28.54 56.24 6.37
N ARG A 159 -27.81 55.50 5.52
CA ARG A 159 -27.30 54.99 4.22
C ARG A 159 -26.21 55.92 3.67
N PRO A 160 -25.30 55.51 2.51
CA PRO A 160 -25.04 54.38 1.61
C PRO A 160 -23.60 54.38 1.09
N GLY A 161 -22.93 53.17 1.02
CA GLY A 161 -22.44 52.41 -0.16
C GLY A 161 -20.91 52.48 -0.25
N ALA A 162 -20.24 51.30 0.24
CA ALA A 162 -19.08 50.76 -0.52
C ALA A 162 -18.62 49.45 0.14
N PRO A 163 -18.48 48.40 -0.68
CA PRO A 163 -18.50 46.93 -0.67
C PRO A 163 -17.56 46.36 0.41
N LYS A 164 -18.13 45.79 1.48
CA LYS A 164 -18.03 44.68 2.45
C LYS A 164 -16.84 43.77 2.14
N ALA A 165 -15.66 44.16 2.67
CA ALA A 165 -14.58 43.41 3.33
C ALA A 165 -15.13 42.31 4.26
N SER A 166 -15.45 41.14 3.60
CA SER A 166 -15.48 39.76 4.09
C SER A 166 -14.34 39.50 5.08
N ALA A 167 -14.62 39.50 6.37
CA ALA A 167 -14.61 38.63 7.57
C ALA A 167 -13.76 37.37 7.32
N ALA A 168 -12.43 37.50 7.63
CA ALA A 168 -11.42 36.78 8.46
C ALA A 168 -11.81 35.31 8.67
N GLY A 169 -11.48 34.52 7.63
CA GLY A 169 -11.25 33.06 7.73
C GLY A 169 -10.46 32.56 6.51
N THR A 170 -9.01 32.49 6.70
CA THR A 170 -8.15 31.41 6.20
C THR A 170 -6.69 31.89 6.22
N PRO A 171 -5.68 31.44 7.01
CA PRO A 171 -4.43 32.02 6.47
C PRO A 171 -4.14 31.54 5.05
N ALA A 172 -4.65 32.02 4.02
CA ALA A 172 -3.82 32.04 2.79
C ALA A 172 -2.33 32.12 3.12
N GLY A 173 -1.69 31.04 3.74
CA GLY A 173 -0.30 30.52 3.77
C GLY A 173 0.65 31.33 2.91
N GLY A 174 0.99 32.54 3.12
CA GLY A 174 2.25 33.22 2.74
C GLY A 174 3.34 32.23 2.33
N THR A 175 3.33 31.54 1.13
CA THR A 175 4.40 30.69 0.56
C THR A 175 5.78 31.25 0.91
N ASP A 176 6.43 30.67 2.00
CA ASP A 176 7.88 30.94 2.16
C ASP A 176 8.53 31.29 0.81
N PRO A 177 8.93 32.58 0.67
CA PRO A 177 9.46 33.09 -0.61
C PRO A 177 10.57 32.17 -1.16
N ARG A 178 11.15 31.31 -0.24
CA ARG A 178 12.23 30.41 -0.70
C ARG A 178 11.67 29.28 -1.57
N PHE A 179 10.41 28.99 -1.46
CA PHE A 179 9.84 27.82 -2.18
C PHE A 179 8.62 28.27 -2.99
N GLU A 180 8.72 29.38 -3.60
CA GLU A 180 7.56 29.99 -4.28
C GLU A 180 7.09 29.14 -5.47
N ASN A 181 8.00 28.29 -5.96
CA ASN A 181 7.58 27.59 -7.20
C ASN A 181 7.12 26.17 -6.88
N GLY A 182 6.96 25.88 -5.54
CA GLY A 182 6.36 24.58 -5.16
C GLY A 182 7.44 23.53 -4.85
N PRO A 183 6.96 22.31 -4.56
CA PRO A 183 7.83 21.26 -3.99
C PRO A 183 8.65 20.55 -5.08
N LEU A 184 8.07 20.65 -6.37
CA LEU A 184 8.77 19.84 -7.39
C LEU A 184 8.55 20.47 -8.77
N ALA A 185 9.39 19.96 -9.75
CA ALA A 185 9.20 20.34 -11.17
C ALA A 185 9.47 19.14 -12.06
N VAL A 186 8.54 19.07 -13.14
CA VAL A 186 8.82 18.07 -14.19
C VAL A 186 9.64 18.72 -15.30
N VAL A 187 10.81 18.10 -15.55
CA VAL A 187 11.74 18.72 -16.51
C VAL A 187 11.63 17.95 -17.84
N ASP A 188 11.33 18.79 -18.87
CA ASP A 188 11.17 18.20 -20.22
C ASP A 188 11.86 19.09 -21.25
N VAL A 189 11.96 18.47 -22.47
CA VAL A 189 12.56 19.24 -23.58
C VAL A 189 11.50 19.41 -24.67
N GLU A 190 11.25 20.75 -24.98
CA GLU A 190 10.33 21.08 -26.08
C GLU A 190 11.01 22.04 -27.07
N ASP A 191 11.04 21.62 -28.34
CA ASP A 191 11.64 22.43 -29.41
C ASP A 191 13.08 22.83 -29.07
N GLY A 192 13.78 21.87 -28.42
CA GLY A 192 15.23 22.09 -28.18
C GLY A 192 15.48 22.91 -26.91
N LYS A 193 14.35 23.37 -26.26
CA LYS A 193 14.51 24.13 -25.00
C LYS A 193 14.11 23.27 -23.80
N VAL A 194 14.95 23.42 -22.75
CA VAL A 194 14.61 22.66 -21.52
C VAL A 194 13.66 23.52 -20.66
N LEU A 195 12.53 22.83 -20.33
CA LEU A 195 11.52 23.53 -19.50
C LEU A 195 11.25 22.74 -18.23
N ALA A 196 10.93 23.54 -17.16
CA ALA A 196 10.51 22.90 -15.89
C ALA A 196 9.04 23.29 -15.61
N TYR A 197 8.21 22.20 -15.66
CA TYR A 197 6.77 22.40 -15.35
C TYR A 197 6.52 22.27 -13.84
N CYS A 198 6.02 23.39 -13.24
CA CYS A 198 5.82 23.43 -11.77
C CYS A 198 4.32 23.38 -11.47
N VAL A 199 4.13 23.28 -10.17
CA VAL A 199 2.71 23.21 -9.75
C VAL A 199 2.02 24.54 -10.07
N GLY A 200 0.70 24.44 -10.39
CA GLY A 200 -0.09 25.68 -10.63
C GLY A 200 0.07 26.17 -12.07
N GLY A 201 0.73 25.34 -12.94
CA GLY A 201 0.82 25.68 -14.37
C GLY A 201 2.03 26.55 -14.69
N LEU A 202 2.94 26.83 -13.71
CA LEU A 202 4.15 27.64 -13.96
C LEU A 202 5.19 26.84 -14.75
N VAL A 203 5.74 27.58 -15.74
CA VAL A 203 6.79 26.92 -16.55
C VAL A 203 8.05 27.81 -16.50
N LEU A 204 9.18 27.12 -16.14
CA LEU A 204 10.44 27.88 -16.02
C LEU A 204 11.39 27.44 -17.14
N ASP A 205 12.11 28.49 -17.60
CA ASP A 205 13.23 28.10 -18.48
C ASP A 205 14.41 27.55 -17.65
N VAL A 206 14.98 26.43 -18.27
CA VAL A 206 16.11 25.81 -17.53
C VAL A 206 17.36 25.95 -18.40
N PRO A 207 18.29 26.87 -17.97
CA PRO A 207 19.48 27.14 -18.80
C PRO A 207 20.57 26.10 -18.57
N ALA A 208 20.30 25.07 -17.74
CA ALA A 208 21.35 24.11 -17.34
C ALA A 208 21.65 23.14 -18.51
N LYS A 209 23.01 23.00 -18.74
CA LYS A 209 23.41 22.20 -19.92
C LYS A 209 23.92 20.82 -19.50
N SER A 210 24.03 20.66 -18.18
CA SER A 210 24.47 19.36 -17.64
C SER A 210 23.68 19.06 -16.35
N LEU A 211 23.75 17.76 -15.95
CA LEU A 211 22.98 17.40 -14.74
C LEU A 211 23.53 18.15 -13.50
N PRO A 212 24.84 18.26 -13.30
CA PRO A 212 25.34 19.04 -12.15
C PRO A 212 24.83 20.49 -12.18
N SER A 213 24.90 21.15 -13.42
CA SER A 213 24.40 22.54 -13.47
C SER A 213 22.89 22.59 -13.24
N LEU A 214 22.19 21.48 -13.59
CA LEU A 214 20.74 21.43 -13.28
C LEU A 214 20.51 21.39 -11.77
N VAL A 215 21.28 20.59 -11.10
CA VAL A 215 21.16 20.52 -9.63
C VAL A 215 21.47 21.90 -9.01
N GLU A 216 22.44 22.58 -9.52
CA GLU A 216 22.77 23.92 -8.98
C GLU A 216 21.64 24.91 -9.26
N TRP A 217 21.14 24.82 -10.49
CA TRP A 217 20.03 25.74 -10.83
C TRP A 217 18.83 25.48 -9.90
N THR A 218 18.59 24.22 -9.64
CA THR A 218 17.45 23.89 -8.77
C THR A 218 17.62 24.51 -7.38
N LEU A 219 18.80 24.53 -6.83
CA LEU A 219 19.01 24.98 -5.43
C LEU A 219 19.13 26.50 -5.38
N LYS A 220 19.60 27.18 -6.52
CA LYS A 220 19.94 28.62 -6.38
C LYS A 220 18.87 29.48 -7.05
N GLU A 221 18.16 28.84 -8.03
CA GLU A 221 17.36 29.79 -8.84
C GLU A 221 15.92 29.29 -8.94
N ALA A 222 15.67 27.94 -8.74
CA ALA A 222 14.36 27.35 -9.13
C ALA A 222 13.33 27.61 -8.03
N ARG A 223 13.83 28.00 -6.84
CA ARG A 223 12.96 28.29 -5.68
C ARG A 223 11.96 27.15 -5.45
N LEU A 224 12.53 25.89 -5.57
CA LEU A 224 11.71 24.68 -5.31
C LEU A 224 12.01 24.15 -3.91
N GLY A 225 10.98 23.60 -3.25
CA GLY A 225 11.09 22.99 -1.90
C GLY A 225 9.76 23.12 -1.15
N GLN A 226 9.85 22.49 -0.03
CA GLN A 226 8.63 22.59 0.82
C GLN A 226 9.04 22.89 2.26
N PRO A 227 8.20 23.78 2.91
CA PRO A 227 8.53 24.12 4.30
C PRO A 227 8.50 22.87 5.21
N LYS A 228 9.21 23.08 6.36
CA LYS A 228 9.25 21.93 7.30
C LYS A 228 7.84 21.63 7.84
N LEU A 229 7.69 20.32 8.12
CA LEU A 229 6.35 19.88 8.57
C LEU A 229 6.25 19.97 10.09
N SER A 230 7.42 20.06 10.73
CA SER A 230 7.39 20.20 12.20
C SER A 230 8.51 21.15 12.65
N GLY A 231 8.24 21.82 13.90
CA GLY A 231 9.20 22.81 14.45
C GLY A 231 10.65 22.31 14.36
N PRO A 232 10.94 21.12 15.01
CA PRO A 232 12.32 20.63 15.04
C PRO A 232 12.72 19.97 13.71
N GLY A 233 11.85 19.94 12.74
CA GLY A 233 12.13 19.28 11.43
C GLY A 233 12.82 20.20 10.44
N ARG A 234 12.96 19.65 9.26
CA ARG A 234 13.67 20.43 8.21
C ARG A 234 12.78 20.55 6.97
N PRO A 235 13.16 21.64 6.20
CA PRO A 235 12.39 21.73 4.94
C PRO A 235 12.67 20.53 4.02
N ALA A 236 11.64 20.26 3.21
CA ALA A 236 11.83 19.14 2.25
C ALA A 236 12.71 19.59 1.07
N ASP A 237 13.55 18.54 0.65
CA ASP A 237 14.40 18.85 -0.53
C ASP A 237 13.53 18.97 -1.80
N PRO A 238 14.01 19.84 -2.74
CA PRO A 238 13.27 19.91 -4.01
C PRO A 238 13.34 18.59 -4.79
N LEU A 239 12.23 18.40 -5.55
CA LEU A 239 12.19 17.15 -6.36
C LEU A 239 12.12 17.53 -7.85
N LEU A 240 13.08 16.85 -8.59
CA LEU A 240 12.98 16.97 -10.05
C LEU A 240 12.51 15.64 -10.64
N VAL A 241 11.44 15.80 -11.49
CA VAL A 241 10.99 14.62 -12.25
C VAL A 241 11.49 14.75 -13.70
N LEU A 242 12.28 13.71 -14.10
CA LEU A 242 12.94 13.87 -15.41
C LEU A 242 12.26 12.95 -16.43
N THR A 243 11.74 13.61 -17.54
CA THR A 243 11.12 12.82 -18.62
C THR A 243 12.19 12.15 -19.49
N GLU A 244 11.73 11.30 -20.40
CA GLU A 244 12.71 10.64 -21.29
C GLU A 244 13.52 11.66 -22.10
N ALA A 245 12.78 12.67 -22.54
CA ALA A 245 13.50 13.71 -23.32
C ALA A 245 14.55 14.42 -22.46
N ALA A 246 14.26 14.69 -21.22
CA ALA A 246 15.26 15.33 -20.32
C ALA A 246 16.44 14.38 -20.06
N LEU A 247 16.08 13.10 -19.94
CA LEU A 247 17.20 12.16 -19.70
C LEU A 247 18.17 12.18 -20.88
N GLU A 248 17.65 12.18 -22.10
CA GLU A 248 18.55 12.23 -23.28
C GLU A 248 19.36 13.52 -23.31
N ARG A 249 18.67 14.60 -22.93
CA ARG A 249 19.37 15.90 -22.94
C ARG A 249 20.55 15.90 -21.96
N TYR A 250 20.42 15.13 -20.88
CA TYR A 250 21.48 15.27 -19.86
C TYR A 250 22.35 14.02 -19.85
N GLY A 251 22.24 13.22 -20.93
CA GLY A 251 23.21 12.11 -21.16
C GLY A 251 22.88 10.88 -20.30
N LEU A 252 21.64 10.74 -19.89
CA LEU A 252 21.22 9.54 -19.11
C LEU A 252 20.45 8.59 -20.02
N PRO A 253 20.45 7.29 -19.66
CA PRO A 253 19.68 6.35 -20.47
C PRO A 253 18.16 6.51 -20.24
N THR A 254 17.42 6.35 -21.36
CA THR A 254 15.95 6.53 -21.25
C THR A 254 15.29 5.28 -20.67
N ALA A 255 16.10 4.17 -20.69
CA ALA A 255 15.64 2.93 -20.01
C ALA A 255 16.84 2.18 -19.43
N LEU A 256 16.48 1.42 -18.38
CA LEU A 256 17.58 0.64 -17.78
C LEU A 256 17.73 -0.70 -18.52
N THR A 257 19.00 -1.14 -18.65
CA THR A 257 19.23 -2.53 -19.13
C THR A 257 18.76 -3.55 -18.09
N PRO A 258 18.53 -4.77 -18.44
CA PRO A 258 18.09 -5.80 -17.47
C PRO A 258 19.07 -5.90 -16.28
N GLU A 259 20.32 -5.84 -16.60
CA GLU A 259 21.32 -5.89 -15.48
C GLU A 259 21.17 -4.68 -14.56
N GLU A 260 20.97 -3.55 -15.16
CA GLU A 260 20.81 -2.33 -14.33
C GLU A 260 19.47 -2.37 -13.56
N LYS A 261 18.48 -2.90 -14.19
CA LYS A 261 17.20 -3.02 -13.46
C LYS A 261 17.36 -3.94 -12.25
N ASP A 262 18.09 -4.98 -12.53
CA ASP A 262 18.34 -5.88 -11.38
C ASP A 262 19.19 -5.19 -10.30
N ALA A 263 20.09 -4.38 -10.82
CA ALA A 263 20.95 -3.69 -9.83
C ALA A 263 20.22 -2.50 -9.21
N GLY A 264 19.14 -2.10 -9.89
CA GLY A 264 18.35 -0.96 -9.41
C GLY A 264 19.09 0.38 -9.59
N ARG A 265 20.09 0.46 -10.40
CA ARG A 265 20.85 1.70 -10.61
C ARG A 265 21.75 1.56 -11.83
N ILE A 266 22.23 2.77 -12.37
CA ILE A 266 23.25 2.71 -13.45
C ILE A 266 24.65 2.57 -12.83
N PRO A 267 25.63 2.07 -13.70
CA PRO A 267 26.98 1.79 -13.17
C PRO A 267 27.65 3.06 -12.61
N GLU A 268 28.50 2.81 -11.56
CA GLU A 268 29.16 3.96 -10.87
C GLU A 268 30.11 4.70 -11.82
N ASN A 269 30.60 3.99 -12.88
CA ASN A 269 31.55 4.65 -13.79
C ASN A 269 30.82 5.34 -14.95
N HIS A 270 29.51 5.40 -14.85
CA HIS A 270 28.75 6.15 -15.88
C HIS A 270 29.20 7.62 -15.94
N LYS A 271 29.24 8.18 -17.21
CA LYS A 271 29.80 9.54 -17.45
C LYS A 271 29.09 10.59 -16.58
N VAL A 272 27.78 10.54 -16.39
CA VAL A 272 27.03 11.55 -15.61
C VAL A 272 27.40 11.46 -14.13
N ILE A 273 27.59 10.24 -13.69
CA ILE A 273 27.98 10.11 -12.25
C ILE A 273 29.39 10.67 -12.06
N LYS A 274 30.29 10.46 -13.01
CA LYS A 274 31.65 11.03 -12.89
C LYS A 274 31.61 12.56 -12.89
N GLN A 275 30.68 13.10 -13.72
CA GLN A 275 30.54 14.56 -13.73
C GLN A 275 30.06 15.07 -12.37
N LEU A 276 29.06 14.39 -11.83
CA LEU A 276 28.56 14.81 -10.49
C LEU A 276 29.69 14.77 -9.46
N THR A 277 30.45 13.69 -9.53
CA THR A 277 31.53 13.55 -8.53
C THR A 277 32.57 14.66 -8.73
N ARG A 278 32.92 14.95 -9.98
CA ARG A 278 33.92 16.02 -10.23
C ARG A 278 33.40 17.37 -9.74
N ALA A 279 32.06 17.46 -9.72
CA ALA A 279 31.48 18.74 -9.23
C ALA A 279 31.20 18.65 -7.73
N ASP A 280 31.68 17.58 -7.10
CA ASP A 280 31.70 17.40 -5.62
C ASP A 280 30.30 17.07 -5.11
N TRP A 281 29.46 16.56 -6.02
CA TRP A 281 28.18 15.99 -5.53
C TRP A 281 28.34 14.51 -5.16
N LYS A 282 27.46 14.16 -4.17
CA LYS A 282 27.52 12.74 -3.72
C LYS A 282 26.14 12.10 -3.93
N LEU A 283 26.23 10.71 -4.06
CA LEU A 283 24.98 9.91 -4.09
C LEU A 283 24.90 9.02 -2.85
N THR A 284 23.64 8.63 -2.58
CA THR A 284 23.51 7.69 -1.44
C THR A 284 24.04 6.32 -1.84
N LYS A 285 24.03 5.44 -0.85
CA LYS A 285 24.55 4.07 -1.12
C LYS A 285 23.68 3.37 -2.17
N ARG A 286 22.47 3.90 -2.35
CA ARG A 286 21.55 3.27 -3.33
C ARG A 286 21.93 3.65 -4.77
N GLY A 287 22.72 4.61 -4.85
CA GLY A 287 23.28 4.96 -6.17
C GLY A 287 22.25 5.75 -6.99
N PHE A 288 22.57 5.81 -8.38
CA PHE A 288 21.72 6.62 -9.29
C PHE A 288 20.69 5.70 -9.96
N GLY A 289 19.50 5.56 -9.28
CA GLY A 289 18.41 4.69 -9.77
C GLY A 289 17.13 5.50 -10.01
N PRO A 290 15.95 4.73 -10.07
CA PRO A 290 14.68 5.41 -10.35
C PRO A 290 14.41 6.58 -9.40
N TRP A 291 14.85 6.39 -8.21
CA TRP A 291 14.89 7.52 -7.25
C TRP A 291 16.34 7.76 -6.81
N ALA A 292 16.80 9.06 -7.03
CA ALA A 292 18.20 9.34 -6.60
C ALA A 292 18.25 10.61 -5.75
N ARG A 293 19.24 10.48 -4.86
CA ARG A 293 19.49 11.68 -4.02
C ARG A 293 20.91 12.19 -4.29
N ILE A 294 20.85 13.50 -4.74
CA ILE A 294 22.18 14.14 -4.99
C ILE A 294 22.42 15.23 -3.93
N TYR A 295 23.59 15.04 -3.24
CA TYR A 295 23.73 15.99 -2.12
C TYR A 295 25.21 16.29 -1.89
N ARG A 296 25.37 17.45 -1.07
CA ARG A 296 26.66 17.73 -0.43
C ARG A 296 26.51 17.72 1.10
N PRO A 297 27.61 17.20 1.70
CA PRO A 297 27.48 17.18 3.16
C PRO A 297 27.17 18.56 3.73
N ALA A 298 26.22 18.47 4.61
CA ALA A 298 25.74 19.75 5.17
C ALA A 298 26.87 20.50 5.90
N LYS A 299 27.06 21.83 5.54
CA LYS A 299 27.91 22.72 6.38
C LYS A 299 27.03 23.58 7.29
N GLY A 300 26.98 23.26 8.66
CA GLY A 300 26.03 23.94 9.59
C GLY A 300 24.57 23.62 9.22
N SER A 301 23.75 24.70 8.92
CA SER A 301 22.30 24.50 8.67
C SER A 301 22.00 24.50 7.17
N ASP A 302 23.19 24.67 6.34
CA ASP A 302 23.00 24.79 4.88
C ASP A 302 23.11 23.40 4.22
N ARG A 303 21.92 22.89 3.89
CA ARG A 303 21.84 21.56 3.23
C ARG A 303 21.59 21.73 1.73
N GLN A 304 22.41 20.93 1.08
CA GLN A 304 22.26 20.98 -0.39
C GLN A 304 21.91 19.58 -0.93
N CYS A 305 20.59 19.64 -1.21
CA CYS A 305 20.17 18.29 -1.65
C CYS A 305 19.02 18.43 -2.65
N VAL A 306 19.13 17.62 -3.75
CA VAL A 306 18.03 17.54 -4.73
C VAL A 306 17.67 16.07 -4.95
N GLN A 307 16.28 15.88 -4.97
CA GLN A 307 15.79 14.51 -5.24
C GLN A 307 15.39 14.38 -6.72
N LEU A 308 15.65 13.10 -7.17
CA LEU A 308 15.25 12.86 -8.58
C LEU A 308 14.22 11.73 -8.61
N CYS A 309 13.29 11.94 -9.55
CA CYS A 309 12.28 10.90 -9.88
C CYS A 309 12.29 10.67 -11.40
N ILE A 310 12.53 9.29 -11.70
CA ILE A 310 12.64 9.00 -13.15
C ILE A 310 11.56 7.97 -13.51
N PRO A 311 10.50 8.46 -14.13
CA PRO A 311 9.34 7.60 -14.41
C PRO A 311 9.70 6.48 -15.41
N SER A 312 10.52 6.77 -16.38
CA SER A 312 10.81 5.71 -17.38
C SER A 312 11.66 4.59 -16.77
N TRP A 313 12.21 4.79 -15.52
CA TRP A 313 12.91 3.68 -14.81
C TRP A 313 12.00 3.07 -13.75
N ASN A 314 10.73 3.26 -13.85
CA ASN A 314 9.67 2.70 -13.00
C ASN A 314 9.68 3.31 -11.59
N ALA A 315 10.08 4.64 -11.51
CA ALA A 315 10.05 5.31 -10.19
C ALA A 315 8.60 5.45 -9.71
N LEU A 316 7.63 5.55 -10.64
CA LEU A 316 6.20 5.61 -10.28
C LEU A 316 5.53 4.29 -10.61
N ASP A 317 5.53 3.35 -9.62
CA ASP A 317 4.93 2.00 -9.79
C ASP A 317 3.46 2.10 -10.20
N ALA A 318 3.09 1.43 -11.31
CA ALA A 318 1.76 1.60 -11.91
C ALA A 318 0.66 1.09 -10.97
N ARG A 319 1.08 0.19 -10.03
CA ARG A 319 0.07 -0.27 -9.05
C ARG A 319 -0.45 0.90 -8.19
N PHE A 320 0.38 1.83 -7.93
CA PHE A 320 -0.03 2.89 -6.98
C PHE A 320 -0.15 4.23 -7.70
N TRP A 321 0.54 4.31 -8.78
CA TRP A 321 0.52 5.62 -9.44
C TRP A 321 -0.20 5.50 -10.80
N GLY A 322 -0.93 4.41 -11.08
CA GLY A 322 -1.68 4.23 -12.35
C GLY A 322 -0.82 4.56 -13.58
N HIS A 323 -1.46 5.43 -14.43
CA HIS A 323 -0.72 5.74 -15.68
C HIS A 323 0.02 7.08 -15.55
N ALA A 324 0.32 7.51 -14.33
CA ALA A 324 0.92 8.85 -14.08
C ALA A 324 2.22 9.01 -14.88
N ALA A 325 3.00 7.92 -14.97
CA ALA A 325 4.32 8.05 -15.64
C ALA A 325 4.14 8.39 -17.12
N GLN A 326 2.90 8.20 -17.61
CA GLN A 326 2.68 8.45 -19.06
C GLN A 326 2.00 9.80 -19.30
N LEU A 327 1.77 10.53 -18.27
CA LEU A 327 1.07 11.82 -18.43
C LEU A 327 2.02 12.87 -19.03
N PRO A 328 1.40 13.82 -19.77
CA PRO A 328 2.21 14.96 -20.19
C PRO A 328 2.77 15.74 -18.98
N PRO A 329 3.87 16.47 -19.17
CA PRO A 329 4.64 17.07 -18.07
C PRO A 329 3.76 17.97 -17.18
N ALA A 330 2.89 18.73 -17.76
CA ALA A 330 2.06 19.62 -16.91
C ALA A 330 1.09 18.81 -16.04
N GLU A 331 0.50 17.78 -16.67
CA GLU A 331 -0.46 16.96 -15.89
C GLU A 331 0.27 16.13 -14.82
N LEU A 332 1.47 15.62 -15.23
CA LEU A 332 2.27 14.90 -14.21
C LEU A 332 2.65 15.82 -13.05
N ALA A 333 3.02 17.08 -13.33
CA ALA A 333 3.35 18.03 -12.24
C ALA A 333 2.13 18.29 -11.36
N ARG A 334 0.98 18.34 -11.97
CA ARG A 334 -0.25 18.58 -11.17
C ARG A 334 -0.52 17.39 -10.24
N VAL A 335 -0.40 16.14 -10.78
CA VAL A 335 -0.71 14.95 -9.94
C VAL A 335 0.30 14.85 -8.79
N LEU A 336 1.56 14.94 -9.08
CA LEU A 336 2.58 14.79 -8.01
C LEU A 336 2.58 16.00 -7.08
N GLY A 337 2.29 17.17 -7.72
CA GLY A 337 2.22 18.39 -6.88
C GLY A 337 1.07 18.34 -5.88
N THR A 338 -0.10 17.87 -6.41
CA THR A 338 -1.24 17.74 -5.47
C THR A 338 -0.91 16.76 -4.34
N TYR A 339 -0.34 15.64 -4.68
CA TYR A 339 0.08 14.68 -3.63
C TYR A 339 1.07 15.33 -2.66
N ALA A 340 2.09 16.02 -3.17
CA ALA A 340 3.15 16.58 -2.31
C ALA A 340 2.56 17.64 -1.36
N MET A 341 1.64 18.42 -1.85
CA MET A 341 1.09 19.50 -1.01
C MET A 341 0.19 18.92 0.08
N ARG A 342 -0.41 17.78 -0.19
CA ARG A 342 -1.34 17.22 0.80
C ARG A 342 -0.61 16.27 1.75
N VAL A 343 0.44 15.62 1.18
CA VAL A 343 1.11 14.60 2.03
C VAL A 343 2.54 15.08 2.32
N MET A 344 3.38 14.98 1.46
CA MET A 344 4.76 15.50 1.46
C MET A 344 5.39 15.28 0.09
N THR A 345 6.46 16.10 -0.15
CA THR A 345 7.15 15.82 -1.43
C THR A 345 7.59 14.36 -1.49
N PRO A 346 7.15 13.65 -2.56
CA PRO A 346 7.45 12.22 -2.62
C PRO A 346 8.97 11.96 -2.59
N ARG A 347 9.20 10.93 -1.73
CA ARG A 347 10.60 10.45 -1.61
C ARG A 347 10.63 8.92 -1.72
N GLY A 348 11.11 8.47 -2.92
CA GLY A 348 11.09 7.00 -3.11
C GLY A 348 9.66 6.49 -3.37
N SER A 349 9.50 5.12 -3.10
CA SER A 349 8.16 4.54 -3.28
C SER A 349 7.14 5.14 -2.31
N THR A 350 5.79 4.91 -2.50
CA THR A 350 4.78 5.43 -1.55
C THR A 350 5.04 4.87 -0.14
N ALA A 351 5.61 3.65 -0.09
CA ALA A 351 5.95 3.09 1.24
C ALA A 351 7.07 3.89 1.91
N VAL A 352 8.08 4.21 1.18
CA VAL A 352 9.19 4.99 1.76
C VAL A 352 8.70 6.39 2.13
N THR A 353 7.87 6.94 1.24
CA THR A 353 7.34 8.27 1.57
C THR A 353 6.55 8.22 2.90
N GLY A 354 5.76 7.15 3.12
CA GLY A 354 5.05 7.00 4.42
C GLY A 354 6.02 7.01 5.61
N LEU A 355 7.16 6.34 5.48
CA LEU A 355 8.14 6.30 6.57
C LEU A 355 8.79 7.69 6.77
N GLU A 356 9.04 8.28 5.61
CA GLU A 356 9.71 9.60 5.73
C GLU A 356 8.77 10.63 6.35
N LEU A 357 7.53 10.41 6.03
CA LEU A 357 6.57 11.35 6.63
C LEU A 357 6.55 11.19 8.16
N MET A 358 6.65 9.95 8.69
CA MET A 358 6.73 9.78 10.16
C MET A 358 7.94 10.51 10.74
N THR A 359 9.02 10.41 10.04
CA THR A 359 10.25 11.05 10.54
C THR A 359 10.15 12.57 10.42
N ALA A 360 9.55 13.01 9.31
CA ALA A 360 9.46 14.48 9.13
C ALA A 360 8.55 15.09 10.20
N LEU A 361 7.59 14.35 10.65
CA LEU A 361 6.66 14.90 11.65
C LEU A 361 7.21 14.71 13.06
N HIS A 362 8.17 13.76 13.17
CA HIS A 362 8.84 13.56 14.49
C HIS A 362 10.34 13.36 14.26
N PRO A 363 10.95 14.45 14.00
CA PRO A 363 12.39 14.35 13.72
C PRO A 363 13.16 13.76 14.91
N PRO A 364 14.24 13.03 14.53
CA PRO A 364 14.96 12.28 15.57
C PRO A 364 15.77 13.20 16.49
N THR A 365 16.12 14.40 15.90
CA THR A 365 16.95 15.29 16.75
C THR A 365 16.36 16.70 16.73
N HIS A 366 16.76 17.46 17.75
CA HIS A 366 16.33 18.87 17.76
C HIS A 366 17.49 19.75 18.24
N ALA A 367 17.32 21.09 17.84
CA ALA A 367 18.43 22.00 18.15
C ALA A 367 18.15 22.75 19.46
N VAL A 368 19.23 22.89 20.31
CA VAL A 368 19.14 23.75 21.50
C VAL A 368 20.21 24.85 21.43
N ARG A 369 19.78 26.01 22.06
CA ARG A 369 20.74 27.13 22.03
C ARG A 369 21.80 26.95 23.12
N ASP A 370 23.12 27.06 22.60
CA ASP A 370 24.24 27.01 23.58
C ASP A 370 24.27 28.26 24.46
N GLU A 371 24.27 28.06 25.83
CA GLU A 371 24.13 29.19 26.77
C GLU A 371 25.40 30.05 26.78
N GLU A 372 26.54 29.49 26.43
CA GLU A 372 27.81 30.26 26.44
C GLU A 372 28.04 30.98 25.12
N THR A 373 27.69 30.37 24.04
CA THR A 373 28.08 30.95 22.73
C THR A 373 26.83 31.48 22.02
N GLY A 374 25.59 31.14 22.50
CA GLY A 374 24.35 31.59 21.83
C GLY A 374 24.12 30.88 20.49
N ALA A 375 25.10 29.94 20.09
CA ALA A 375 24.94 29.22 18.81
C ALA A 375 24.03 27.99 19.00
N LEU A 376 23.27 27.69 17.85
CA LEU A 376 22.40 26.50 17.90
C LEU A 376 23.24 25.22 17.74
N ARG A 377 23.07 24.35 18.65
CA ARG A 377 23.74 23.04 18.53
C ARG A 377 22.70 21.93 18.69
N GLN A 378 23.12 20.74 18.20
CA GLN A 378 22.21 19.59 18.33
C GLN A 378 22.11 19.13 19.81
N ALA A 379 20.81 18.84 20.22
CA ALA A 379 20.59 18.43 21.64
C ALA A 379 21.16 17.02 21.85
N ASP A 380 21.51 16.76 23.17
CA ASP A 380 22.06 15.41 23.50
C ASP A 380 20.93 14.38 23.62
N THR A 381 19.74 14.90 23.75
CA THR A 381 18.60 13.97 23.84
C THR A 381 17.82 13.96 22.51
N LYS A 382 17.09 12.83 22.38
CA LYS A 382 16.28 12.82 21.14
C LYS A 382 15.08 13.77 21.26
N THR A 383 14.51 14.11 20.12
CA THR A 383 13.29 14.93 20.14
C THR A 383 12.17 14.21 20.92
N PRO A 384 11.64 14.94 21.86
CA PRO A 384 10.55 14.31 22.63
C PRO A 384 9.43 13.81 21.70
N GLY A 385 9.02 12.54 21.99
CA GLY A 385 7.89 11.98 21.21
C GLY A 385 8.37 11.34 19.90
N SER A 386 9.77 11.28 19.67
CA SER A 386 10.28 10.69 18.41
C SER A 386 10.98 9.36 18.71
N LEU A 387 11.39 8.68 17.66
CA LEU A 387 12.04 7.37 17.83
C LEU A 387 13.56 7.53 17.98
N GLY A 388 14.03 8.75 17.90
CA GLY A 388 15.50 8.98 18.03
C GLY A 388 16.23 8.53 16.78
N SER A 389 17.61 8.64 16.84
CA SER A 389 18.41 8.38 15.61
C SER A 389 18.94 6.95 15.60
N ASP A 390 18.87 6.34 16.80
CA ASP A 390 19.51 5.01 16.84
C ASP A 390 18.44 3.91 16.72
N PRO A 391 18.79 2.91 15.90
CA PRO A 391 17.88 1.76 15.84
C PRO A 391 17.82 1.00 17.17
N VAL A 392 16.59 0.40 17.40
CA VAL A 392 16.43 -0.39 18.64
C VAL A 392 16.07 -1.83 18.25
N ASP A 393 16.70 -2.78 19.06
CA ASP A 393 16.33 -4.18 18.77
C ASP A 393 14.91 -4.49 19.25
N CYS A 394 14.26 -5.35 18.49
CA CYS A 394 12.89 -5.75 18.93
C CYS A 394 12.98 -6.83 20.02
N ALA A 395 11.85 -7.04 20.73
CA ALA A 395 11.75 -8.20 21.66
C ALA A 395 11.72 -9.52 20.87
N PRO A 396 12.23 -10.58 21.47
CA PRO A 396 12.31 -11.87 20.75
C PRO A 396 10.94 -12.31 20.22
N CYS A 397 9.88 -12.08 20.99
CA CYS A 397 8.57 -12.57 20.51
C CYS A 397 8.06 -11.72 19.34
N GLU A 398 8.65 -10.54 19.08
CA GLU A 398 8.20 -9.64 17.99
C GLU A 398 9.00 -9.90 16.71
N ALA A 399 10.11 -10.62 16.90
CA ALA A 399 11.07 -10.76 15.78
C ALA A 399 10.53 -11.77 14.76
N PRO A 400 10.60 -11.32 13.46
CA PRO A 400 10.29 -12.33 12.43
C PRO A 400 11.33 -13.45 12.40
N ASP A 401 10.87 -14.57 11.70
CA ASP A 401 11.85 -15.70 11.63
C ASP A 401 13.10 -15.27 10.86
N GLY A 402 14.30 -15.74 11.41
CA GLY A 402 15.56 -15.40 10.70
C GLY A 402 16.20 -14.12 11.25
N HIS A 403 15.43 -13.48 12.16
CA HIS A 403 16.01 -12.26 12.75
C HIS A 403 17.20 -12.60 13.66
N PRO A 404 18.28 -11.69 13.74
CA PRO A 404 19.51 -11.97 14.51
C PRO A 404 19.21 -12.09 16.01
N VAL A 405 18.21 -11.45 16.51
CA VAL A 405 17.92 -11.51 17.95
C VAL A 405 17.51 -12.92 18.35
N LEU A 406 17.15 -13.73 17.36
CA LEU A 406 16.68 -15.09 17.70
C LEU A 406 17.87 -16.05 17.84
N THR A 407 19.09 -15.63 17.45
CA THR A 407 20.27 -16.51 17.59
C THR A 407 20.58 -16.78 19.07
N ALA A 408 20.18 -15.84 19.86
CA ALA A 408 20.47 -16.02 21.30
C ALA A 408 19.53 -17.06 21.93
N LEU A 409 18.44 -17.41 21.19
CA LEU A 409 17.47 -18.37 21.77
C LEU A 409 17.84 -19.81 21.42
N ASN A 410 18.90 -20.02 20.66
CA ASN A 410 19.40 -21.36 20.30
C ASN A 410 18.24 -22.30 19.96
N LEU A 411 17.41 -21.82 19.00
CA LEU A 411 16.26 -22.66 18.60
C LEU A 411 16.76 -23.80 17.69
N PRO A 412 16.13 -25.02 17.89
CA PRO A 412 16.52 -26.13 17.03
C PRO A 412 16.33 -25.81 15.54
N ARG A 413 17.16 -26.56 14.74
CA ARG A 413 17.06 -26.38 13.27
C ARG A 413 15.65 -26.75 12.78
N PHE A 414 14.97 -25.84 12.00
CA PHE A 414 13.64 -26.02 11.36
C PHE A 414 12.52 -25.88 12.39
N HIS A 415 12.85 -25.33 13.62
CA HIS A 415 11.81 -25.10 14.64
C HIS A 415 10.84 -24.01 14.15
N VAL A 416 9.55 -24.38 14.18
CA VAL A 416 8.50 -23.38 13.83
C VAL A 416 7.92 -22.81 15.13
N ARG A 417 8.16 -21.54 15.32
CA ARG A 417 7.70 -20.91 16.57
C ARG A 417 6.17 -20.77 16.58
N GLY A 418 5.59 -21.27 17.71
CA GLY A 418 4.12 -21.17 17.89
C GLY A 418 3.71 -19.89 18.64
N PRO A 419 2.40 -19.77 18.97
CA PRO A 419 1.82 -18.55 19.58
C PRO A 419 2.46 -18.23 20.93
N ALA A 420 3.02 -19.21 21.61
CA ALA A 420 3.65 -18.91 22.92
C ALA A 420 5.07 -18.37 22.73
N GLU A 421 5.54 -18.33 21.48
CA GLU A 421 6.95 -17.91 21.26
C GLU A 421 7.00 -16.67 20.35
N LYS A 422 5.94 -16.47 19.56
CA LYS A 422 5.99 -15.38 18.57
C LYS A 422 4.67 -14.61 18.60
N LEU A 423 4.84 -13.35 18.36
CA LEU A 423 3.65 -12.48 18.30
C LEU A 423 3.02 -12.56 16.91
N PHE A 424 1.64 -12.95 16.90
CA PHE A 424 0.97 -13.15 15.61
C PHE A 424 -0.16 -12.11 15.45
N GLU A 425 0.29 -10.79 15.44
CA GLU A 425 -0.74 -9.75 15.19
C GLU A 425 -0.85 -9.48 13.69
N GLU A 426 -1.96 -10.07 13.14
CA GLU A 426 -2.22 -9.87 11.69
C GLU A 426 -3.72 -9.59 11.48
N ALA A 427 -3.97 -9.00 10.29
CA ALA A 427 -5.40 -8.74 9.98
C ALA A 427 -6.17 -10.06 9.83
N TYR A 428 -7.52 -9.98 9.93
CA TYR A 428 -8.36 -11.18 9.84
C TYR A 428 -8.25 -11.82 8.44
N ASP A 429 -8.27 -13.06 8.47
CA ASP A 429 -8.66 -13.94 7.35
C ASP A 429 -9.54 -15.08 7.88
N TRP A 430 -10.82 -14.70 7.86
CA TRP A 430 -11.75 -15.64 8.54
C TRP A 430 -13.02 -15.78 7.69
N ALA A 431 -13.45 -17.03 7.57
CA ALA A 431 -14.75 -17.27 6.93
C ALA A 431 -15.40 -18.53 7.51
N ARG A 432 -16.71 -18.59 7.34
CA ARG A 432 -17.47 -19.78 7.82
C ARG A 432 -18.57 -20.12 6.81
N PRO A 433 -19.03 -21.36 6.93
CA PRO A 433 -20.19 -21.69 6.07
C PRO A 433 -21.44 -20.91 6.50
N MET A 434 -22.29 -20.66 5.43
CA MET A 434 -23.53 -19.92 5.75
C MET A 434 -24.52 -20.85 6.48
N THR A 435 -25.35 -20.26 7.34
CA THR A 435 -26.41 -21.05 7.99
C THR A 435 -27.57 -21.25 7.02
N ASP A 436 -28.54 -22.16 7.45
CA ASP A 436 -29.72 -22.39 6.58
C ASP A 436 -30.53 -21.08 6.40
N GLU A 437 -30.65 -20.34 7.45
CA GLU A 437 -31.41 -19.07 7.34
C GLU A 437 -30.70 -18.08 6.39
N GLU A 438 -29.39 -18.01 6.49
CA GLU A 438 -28.66 -17.05 5.63
C GLU A 438 -28.73 -17.49 4.16
N CYS A 439 -28.91 -18.84 3.94
CA CYS A 439 -28.99 -19.33 2.55
C CYS A 439 -30.35 -18.98 1.92
N THR A 440 -31.29 -18.56 2.78
CA THR A 440 -32.60 -18.16 2.20
C THR A 440 -32.58 -16.70 1.77
N LEU A 441 -31.49 -16.01 2.07
CA LEU A 441 -31.42 -14.60 1.64
C LEU A 441 -30.87 -14.52 0.21
N ARG A 442 -30.86 -13.24 -0.36
CA ARG A 442 -30.63 -13.18 -1.82
C ARG A 442 -29.22 -12.66 -2.13
N TYR A 443 -28.72 -11.89 -1.07
CA TYR A 443 -27.46 -11.23 -1.49
C TYR A 443 -26.40 -11.41 -0.41
N LEU A 444 -25.11 -11.39 -0.87
CA LEU A 444 -23.94 -11.13 -0.01
C LEU A 444 -23.40 -9.71 -0.22
N VAL A 445 -23.38 -9.01 0.94
CA VAL A 445 -22.97 -7.60 0.80
C VAL A 445 -21.72 -7.35 1.65
N GLY A 446 -20.68 -6.74 1.00
CA GLY A 446 -19.41 -6.49 1.69
C GLY A 446 -19.31 -5.03 2.17
N LEU A 447 -18.86 -4.91 3.43
CA LEU A 447 -18.46 -3.59 3.95
C LEU A 447 -16.94 -3.50 4.13
N ASP A 448 -16.49 -2.34 3.66
CA ASP A 448 -15.04 -2.13 3.85
C ASP A 448 -14.79 -0.86 4.66
N VAL A 449 -13.84 -1.01 5.61
CA VAL A 449 -13.56 0.15 6.48
C VAL A 449 -12.55 1.05 5.75
N ASN A 450 -12.93 2.29 5.67
CA ASN A 450 -12.01 3.26 5.02
C ASN A 450 -10.74 3.47 5.86
N MET A 451 -9.56 3.37 5.14
CA MET A 451 -8.25 3.64 5.79
C MET A 451 -8.21 3.08 7.21
N ALA A 452 -8.53 1.73 7.29
CA ALA A 452 -8.71 1.09 8.62
C ALA A 452 -7.42 1.15 9.44
N PHE A 453 -6.31 0.95 8.75
CA PHE A 453 -5.05 0.89 9.53
C PHE A 453 -4.63 2.30 9.96
N ALA A 454 -4.90 3.28 9.07
CA ALA A 454 -4.64 4.66 9.54
C ALA A 454 -5.52 4.99 10.76
N ALA A 455 -6.77 4.55 10.66
CA ALA A 455 -7.65 4.81 11.82
C ALA A 455 -7.14 4.08 13.06
N GLY A 456 -6.59 2.86 12.83
CA GLY A 456 -6.06 2.12 13.99
C GLY A 456 -4.84 2.81 14.60
N ALA A 457 -4.20 3.65 13.87
CA ALA A 457 -3.01 4.35 14.39
C ALA A 457 -3.40 5.58 15.21
N ASN A 458 -4.58 6.05 14.99
CA ASN A 458 -5.01 7.30 15.66
C ASN A 458 -5.15 7.10 17.17
N GLY A 459 -4.37 7.94 17.89
CA GLY A 459 -4.48 7.94 19.38
C GLY A 459 -3.76 6.75 20.01
N LEU A 460 -3.08 5.99 19.22
CA LEU A 460 -2.45 4.77 19.78
C LEU A 460 -1.14 5.13 20.47
N ASN A 461 -1.11 4.72 21.74
CA ASN A 461 0.18 4.88 22.46
C ASN A 461 1.15 3.74 22.07
N VAL A 462 2.41 4.18 21.59
CA VAL A 462 3.37 3.13 21.15
C VAL A 462 4.71 3.36 21.87
N GLY A 463 5.56 2.31 21.86
CA GLY A 463 6.91 2.44 22.49
C GLY A 463 7.85 3.29 21.63
N LEU A 464 8.60 4.17 22.28
CA LEU A 464 9.53 5.06 21.55
C LEU A 464 10.97 4.65 21.83
N GLY A 465 11.08 3.65 22.72
CA GLY A 465 12.45 3.23 23.08
C GLY A 465 12.53 1.71 23.18
N GLU A 466 13.57 1.27 23.94
CA GLU A 466 13.85 -0.18 24.02
C GLU A 466 12.83 -0.88 24.91
N ALA A 467 12.68 -2.21 24.61
CA ALA A 467 11.72 -3.01 25.42
C ALA A 467 12.40 -3.49 26.71
N THR A 468 11.54 -3.56 27.79
CA THR A 468 12.01 -4.11 29.09
C THR A 468 11.21 -5.40 29.39
N HIS A 469 12.02 -6.47 29.63
CA HIS A 469 11.36 -7.75 29.93
C HIS A 469 10.95 -7.82 31.41
N VAL A 470 9.71 -8.19 31.65
CA VAL A 470 9.22 -8.29 33.05
C VAL A 470 8.47 -9.62 33.20
N LYS A 471 8.57 -10.16 34.48
CA LYS A 471 7.88 -11.44 34.77
C LYS A 471 6.74 -11.19 35.77
N ASN A 472 5.60 -11.91 35.49
CA ASN A 472 4.36 -11.82 36.31
C ASN A 472 3.96 -10.36 36.57
N PRO A 473 3.88 -9.64 35.42
CA PRO A 473 3.50 -8.23 35.61
C PRO A 473 1.98 -8.06 35.79
N VAL A 474 1.58 -6.88 36.42
CA VAL A 474 0.16 -6.48 36.37
C VAL A 474 -0.10 -5.76 35.03
N PHE A 475 -1.21 -6.22 34.44
CA PHE A 475 -1.46 -5.65 33.09
C PHE A 475 -1.92 -4.18 33.22
N ASP A 476 -1.30 -3.32 32.40
CA ASP A 476 -1.68 -1.89 32.27
C ASP A 476 -2.00 -1.59 30.80
N PRO A 477 -3.31 -1.21 30.55
CA PRO A 477 -3.71 -1.01 29.15
C PRO A 477 -3.06 0.24 28.54
N LYS A 478 -2.41 1.08 29.39
CA LYS A 478 -1.78 2.31 28.84
C LYS A 478 -0.28 2.09 28.59
N LEU A 479 0.19 0.98 28.99
CA LEU A 479 1.63 0.70 28.79
C LEU A 479 1.79 -0.21 27.57
N PRO A 480 2.42 0.39 26.51
CA PRO A 480 2.59 -0.41 25.29
C PRO A 480 3.58 -1.57 25.50
N GLY A 481 3.17 -2.74 24.92
CA GLY A 481 4.07 -3.90 25.07
C GLY A 481 3.49 -5.14 24.41
N SER A 482 4.32 -6.17 24.47
CA SER A 482 3.89 -7.55 24.09
C SER A 482 3.73 -8.43 25.33
N TRP A 483 2.51 -9.06 25.38
CA TRP A 483 2.11 -9.69 26.67
C TRP A 483 1.83 -11.18 26.41
N LEU A 484 2.49 -11.98 27.19
CA LEU A 484 2.12 -13.42 27.14
C LEU A 484 0.97 -13.70 28.10
N VAL A 485 -0.20 -14.04 27.44
CA VAL A 485 -1.42 -14.18 28.26
C VAL A 485 -2.22 -15.38 27.72
N ASP A 486 -2.87 -16.09 28.68
CA ASP A 486 -3.79 -17.17 28.23
C ASP A 486 -5.22 -16.63 28.14
N LEU A 487 -5.65 -16.56 26.85
CA LEU A 487 -7.02 -16.02 26.67
C LEU A 487 -7.94 -17.12 26.16
N SER A 488 -7.58 -18.38 26.34
CA SER A 488 -8.41 -19.50 25.83
C SER A 488 -9.72 -19.61 26.64
N HIS A 489 -9.77 -18.92 27.73
CA HIS A 489 -10.98 -19.04 28.58
C HIS A 489 -12.03 -18.01 28.17
N VAL A 490 -11.72 -17.13 27.24
CA VAL A 490 -12.68 -16.09 26.86
C VAL A 490 -13.80 -16.76 26.04
N ASP A 491 -15.09 -16.54 26.45
CA ASP A 491 -16.27 -17.10 25.77
C ASP A 491 -17.05 -15.98 25.06
N LEU A 492 -17.00 -16.10 23.68
CA LEU A 492 -17.61 -14.98 22.92
C LEU A 492 -19.13 -15.12 22.89
N SER A 493 -19.71 -16.20 23.37
CA SER A 493 -21.18 -16.32 23.46
C SER A 493 -21.75 -15.45 24.60
N LYS A 494 -20.84 -14.98 25.39
CA LYS A 494 -21.26 -14.05 26.47
C LYS A 494 -20.14 -13.03 26.71
N VAL A 495 -20.46 -11.77 26.27
CA VAL A 495 -19.41 -10.73 26.43
C VAL A 495 -20.09 -9.42 26.84
N LYS A 496 -19.22 -8.50 27.31
CA LYS A 496 -19.75 -7.15 27.60
C LYS A 496 -19.68 -6.28 26.34
N ALA A 497 -20.80 -5.72 25.90
CA ALA A 497 -20.87 -4.64 24.90
C ALA A 497 -21.29 -3.32 25.58
N GLY A 498 -20.26 -2.44 25.79
CA GLY A 498 -20.45 -1.30 26.72
C GLY A 498 -20.48 -1.77 28.19
N LYS A 499 -21.52 -1.53 28.87
CA LYS A 499 -21.54 -1.92 30.31
C LYS A 499 -22.50 -3.10 30.51
N GLU A 500 -22.99 -3.65 29.43
CA GLU A 500 -24.00 -4.71 29.60
C GLU A 500 -23.46 -6.04 29.05
N TRP A 501 -23.94 -7.12 29.78
CA TRP A 501 -23.62 -8.47 29.23
C TRP A 501 -24.63 -8.85 28.15
N VAL A 502 -24.04 -9.32 27.08
CA VAL A 502 -24.96 -9.71 25.99
C VAL A 502 -24.66 -11.17 25.62
N GLU A 503 -25.78 -11.85 25.23
CA GLU A 503 -25.63 -13.25 24.78
C GLU A 503 -25.59 -13.30 23.25
N LEU A 504 -24.57 -13.95 22.75
CA LEU A 504 -24.36 -14.02 21.29
C LEU A 504 -24.15 -15.47 20.88
N ASN A 505 -24.29 -15.71 19.63
CA ASN A 505 -23.81 -17.00 19.09
C ASN A 505 -22.31 -16.96 18.75
N GLY A 506 -21.51 -17.46 19.64
CA GLY A 506 -20.02 -17.33 19.54
C GLY A 506 -19.47 -18.13 18.36
N ASP A 507 -20.18 -19.17 17.93
CA ASP A 507 -19.67 -20.01 16.82
C ASP A 507 -19.72 -19.26 15.49
N LEU A 508 -20.50 -18.20 15.51
CA LEU A 508 -20.63 -17.45 14.24
C LEU A 508 -19.74 -16.21 14.24
N LEU A 509 -18.89 -16.09 15.32
CA LEU A 509 -18.02 -14.90 15.41
C LEU A 509 -16.56 -15.32 15.31
N PRO A 510 -15.84 -14.46 14.62
CA PRO A 510 -14.40 -14.73 14.69
C PRO A 510 -13.79 -14.29 16.03
N SER A 511 -12.88 -15.22 16.51
CA SER A 511 -12.12 -14.72 17.66
C SER A 511 -11.25 -13.52 17.30
N PRO A 512 -11.25 -12.49 18.19
CA PRO A 512 -10.39 -11.32 17.91
C PRO A 512 -8.95 -11.55 18.32
N PHE A 513 -8.63 -12.75 18.82
CA PHE A 513 -7.30 -12.95 19.45
C PHE A 513 -6.39 -13.73 18.50
N THR A 514 -6.95 -14.08 17.34
CA THR A 514 -6.09 -14.73 16.33
C THR A 514 -6.48 -14.20 14.94
N PRO A 515 -5.53 -14.17 14.09
CA PRO A 515 -5.80 -13.64 12.74
C PRO A 515 -6.77 -14.54 11.97
N LYS A 516 -6.81 -15.79 12.34
CA LYS A 516 -7.71 -16.70 11.58
C LYS A 516 -9.07 -16.82 12.28
N GLY A 517 -9.17 -16.12 13.33
CA GLY A 517 -10.49 -16.08 14.01
C GLY A 517 -10.72 -17.32 14.88
N ASP A 518 -9.67 -18.21 15.06
CA ASP A 518 -9.84 -19.40 15.93
C ASP A 518 -9.69 -19.02 17.41
N ARG A 519 -10.41 -19.85 18.15
CA ARG A 519 -10.25 -19.66 19.61
C ARG A 519 -8.85 -20.11 20.07
N PRO A 520 -8.23 -19.17 20.87
CA PRO A 520 -6.92 -19.61 21.38
C PRO A 520 -7.03 -20.89 22.23
N THR A 521 -5.88 -21.70 22.22
CA THR A 521 -5.96 -22.99 22.95
C THR A 521 -5.00 -22.97 24.14
N GLY A 522 -4.31 -21.87 24.31
CA GLY A 522 -3.37 -21.74 25.45
C GLY A 522 -2.73 -20.34 25.45
N PRO A 523 -1.62 -20.27 26.27
CA PRO A 523 -0.93 -18.96 26.33
C PRO A 523 -0.35 -18.56 24.96
N ALA A 524 -0.46 -17.24 24.68
CA ALA A 524 0.10 -16.68 23.43
C ALA A 524 0.53 -15.22 23.66
N TRP A 525 1.42 -14.75 22.73
CA TRP A 525 1.87 -13.34 22.83
C TRP A 525 0.86 -12.43 22.10
N TYR A 526 0.43 -11.35 22.85
CA TYR A 526 -0.49 -10.37 22.27
C TYR A 526 0.04 -8.96 22.46
N ALA A 527 -0.34 -8.15 21.48
CA ALA A 527 -0.07 -6.70 21.71
C ALA A 527 -1.07 -6.12 22.72
N THR A 528 -0.70 -5.00 23.27
CA THR A 528 -1.46 -4.40 24.39
C THR A 528 -2.93 -4.20 24.00
N PRO A 529 -3.24 -3.73 22.68
CA PRO A 529 -4.66 -3.52 22.36
C PRO A 529 -5.46 -4.82 22.43
N THR A 530 -4.90 -5.88 22.09
CA THR A 530 -5.65 -7.17 22.13
C THR A 530 -5.94 -7.57 23.57
N VAL A 531 -4.94 -7.48 24.43
CA VAL A 531 -5.19 -7.87 25.84
C VAL A 531 -6.21 -6.91 26.48
N ALA A 532 -6.07 -5.59 26.13
CA ALA A 532 -7.04 -4.63 26.70
C ALA A 532 -8.46 -4.96 26.25
N TYR A 533 -8.53 -5.43 25.05
CA TYR A 533 -9.88 -5.73 24.54
C TYR A 533 -10.49 -6.93 25.28
N ALA A 534 -9.70 -7.91 25.66
CA ALA A 534 -10.24 -9.01 26.49
C ALA A 534 -10.87 -8.47 27.79
N GLN A 535 -10.20 -7.46 28.49
CA GLN A 535 -10.81 -6.85 29.70
C GLN A 535 -12.12 -6.15 29.35
N GLU A 536 -12.07 -5.50 28.12
CA GLU A 536 -13.30 -4.80 27.70
C GLU A 536 -14.46 -5.79 27.48
N LEU A 537 -14.12 -6.98 27.06
CA LEU A 537 -15.19 -7.98 26.82
C LEU A 537 -15.65 -8.61 28.14
N GLY A 538 -14.99 -8.19 29.29
CA GLY A 538 -15.53 -8.58 30.62
C GLY A 538 -14.68 -9.67 31.25
N TYR A 539 -13.52 -9.97 30.68
CA TYR A 539 -12.76 -11.10 31.25
C TYR A 539 -11.45 -10.60 31.87
N ASP A 540 -11.03 -11.39 32.92
CA ASP A 540 -9.78 -11.02 33.60
C ASP A 540 -8.55 -11.51 32.80
N VAL A 541 -7.48 -10.68 32.99
CA VAL A 541 -6.24 -11.09 32.28
C VAL A 541 -5.10 -11.14 33.30
N THR A 542 -4.31 -12.21 33.10
CA THR A 542 -3.15 -12.40 34.02
C THR A 542 -1.91 -12.76 33.20
N PRO A 543 -1.19 -11.65 32.81
CA PRO A 543 0.00 -11.94 32.01
C PRO A 543 1.08 -12.67 32.82
N THR A 544 1.74 -13.63 32.16
CA THR A 544 2.86 -14.34 32.83
C THR A 544 4.19 -13.64 32.55
N GLU A 545 4.32 -13.09 31.39
CA GLU A 545 5.52 -12.30 31.02
C GLU A 545 5.11 -11.17 30.07
N ALA A 546 6.09 -10.19 30.04
CA ALA A 546 5.80 -9.09 29.08
C ALA A 546 7.11 -8.40 28.70
N TRP A 547 7.11 -7.99 27.50
CA TRP A 547 8.09 -6.98 27.06
C TRP A 547 7.40 -5.61 26.91
N VAL A 548 7.78 -4.64 27.91
CA VAL A 548 7.03 -3.37 27.93
C VAL A 548 7.97 -2.21 27.59
N ARG A 549 7.32 -1.11 27.18
CA ARG A 549 8.13 0.09 26.82
C ARG A 549 7.66 1.28 27.65
N TYR A 550 8.61 1.74 28.50
CA TYR A 550 8.22 2.82 29.44
C TYR A 550 8.36 4.18 28.77
N ASP A 551 9.38 4.19 27.85
CA ASP A 551 9.38 5.39 26.99
C ASP A 551 8.37 5.23 25.84
N ASN A 552 7.26 6.02 25.97
CA ASN A 552 6.18 5.79 24.99
C ASN A 552 5.44 7.09 24.71
N GLY A 553 4.66 7.09 23.57
CA GLY A 553 3.91 8.33 23.22
C GLY A 553 3.05 8.09 21.98
N ARG A 554 2.32 9.25 21.60
CA ARG A 554 1.42 9.21 20.42
C ARG A 554 2.19 9.60 19.15
N TYR A 555 3.01 8.66 18.77
CA TYR A 555 4.01 8.91 17.70
C TYR A 555 3.31 9.00 16.34
N LEU A 556 2.14 8.38 16.11
CA LEU A 556 1.57 8.26 14.75
C LEU A 556 0.41 9.25 14.59
N ASP A 557 0.12 10.13 15.62
CA ASP A 557 -1.06 11.01 15.52
C ASP A 557 -0.87 12.04 14.39
N GLY A 558 0.34 12.68 14.43
CA GLY A 558 0.57 13.66 13.33
C GLY A 558 0.54 12.99 11.95
N TRP A 559 1.14 11.82 11.93
CA TRP A 559 1.13 11.04 10.66
C TRP A 559 -0.31 10.70 10.23
N TYR A 560 -1.16 10.23 11.09
CA TYR A 560 -2.57 9.93 10.78
C TYR A 560 -3.31 11.19 10.35
N GLN A 561 -3.17 12.29 11.15
CA GLN A 561 -3.95 13.52 10.84
C GLN A 561 -3.61 14.05 9.44
N ARG A 562 -2.39 14.02 9.16
CA ARG A 562 -2.00 14.57 7.85
C ARG A 562 -2.56 13.69 6.71
N LEU A 563 -2.41 12.39 6.77
CA LEU A 563 -2.90 11.51 5.69
C LEU A 563 -4.43 11.48 5.65
N ARG A 564 -5.00 11.53 6.84
CA ARG A 564 -6.48 11.68 6.84
C ARG A 564 -6.93 12.95 6.12
N ASP A 565 -6.30 14.04 6.44
CA ASP A 565 -6.71 15.32 5.80
C ASP A 565 -6.46 15.27 4.29
N ALA A 566 -5.32 14.65 3.94
CA ALA A 566 -5.05 14.53 2.49
C ALA A 566 -6.12 13.67 1.81
N TYR A 567 -6.44 12.60 2.40
CA TYR A 567 -7.48 11.70 1.87
C TYR A 567 -8.83 12.41 1.76
N LEU A 568 -9.26 13.12 2.79
CA LEU A 568 -10.59 13.74 2.76
C LEU A 568 -10.63 14.90 1.78
N ALA A 569 -9.55 15.66 1.77
CA ALA A 569 -9.52 16.77 0.80
C ALA A 569 -9.60 16.24 -0.64
N THR A 570 -8.88 15.15 -0.86
CA THR A 570 -8.91 14.60 -2.23
C THR A 570 -10.29 14.01 -2.56
N MET A 571 -10.88 13.36 -1.60
CA MET A 571 -12.23 12.80 -1.84
C MET A 571 -13.23 13.93 -2.08
N ALA A 572 -13.07 14.99 -1.30
CA ALA A 572 -13.98 16.14 -1.53
C ALA A 572 -13.84 16.67 -2.95
N ASP A 573 -12.59 16.78 -3.40
CA ASP A 573 -12.40 17.26 -4.79
C ASP A 573 -12.98 16.26 -5.79
N LEU A 574 -13.13 15.03 -5.36
CA LEU A 574 -13.71 14.02 -6.28
C LEU A 574 -15.23 13.96 -6.12
N GLY A 575 -15.74 14.85 -5.30
CA GLY A 575 -17.21 14.99 -5.20
C GLY A 575 -17.79 14.15 -4.07
N VAL A 576 -16.97 13.55 -3.23
CA VAL A 576 -17.53 12.80 -2.09
C VAL A 576 -17.22 13.51 -0.79
N ASP A 577 -18.22 14.18 -0.28
CA ASP A 577 -18.03 14.94 0.96
C ASP A 577 -18.32 14.07 2.20
N ALA A 578 -17.76 14.54 3.37
CA ALA A 578 -17.84 13.72 4.63
C ALA A 578 -19.24 13.79 5.24
N ASP A 579 -20.07 14.71 4.78
CA ASP A 579 -21.34 14.89 5.56
C ASP A 579 -22.53 14.51 4.68
N LEU A 580 -22.31 13.55 3.78
CA LEU A 580 -23.40 13.12 2.90
C LEU A 580 -24.29 12.15 3.66
N SER A 581 -25.69 12.30 3.33
CA SER A 581 -26.57 11.25 3.86
C SER A 581 -26.16 9.86 3.33
N PRO A 582 -26.42 8.81 4.00
CA PRO A 582 -26.00 7.46 3.59
C PRO A 582 -26.37 7.17 2.13
N GLN A 583 -27.60 7.55 1.73
CA GLN A 583 -27.99 7.25 0.33
C GLN A 583 -27.14 8.08 -0.64
N ASP A 584 -27.00 9.34 -0.34
CA ASP A 584 -26.17 10.21 -1.22
C ASP A 584 -24.71 9.74 -1.24
N PHE A 585 -24.29 9.27 -0.03
CA PHE A 585 -22.90 8.79 0.01
C PHE A 585 -22.73 7.59 -0.93
N LEU A 586 -23.62 6.65 -0.92
CA LEU A 586 -23.49 5.47 -1.79
C LEU A 586 -23.52 5.90 -3.27
N THR A 587 -24.42 6.85 -3.54
CA THR A 587 -24.49 7.35 -4.92
C THR A 587 -23.20 8.06 -5.33
N ALA A 588 -22.70 8.87 -4.42
CA ALA A 588 -21.47 9.63 -4.75
C ALA A 588 -20.27 8.70 -4.92
N MET A 589 -20.28 7.63 -4.23
CA MET A 589 -19.10 6.72 -4.27
C MET A 589 -19.10 5.90 -5.55
N ASP A 590 -20.26 5.86 -6.17
CA ASP A 590 -20.32 5.07 -7.42
C ASP A 590 -19.58 5.79 -8.55
N GLY A 591 -18.44 5.26 -9.01
CA GLY A 591 -17.67 5.76 -10.17
C GLY A 591 -16.99 7.11 -9.87
N TYR A 592 -16.73 7.37 -8.57
CA TYR A 592 -16.24 8.74 -8.21
C TYR A 592 -14.85 8.97 -8.83
N LYS A 593 -14.16 7.95 -9.16
CA LYS A 593 -12.80 8.16 -9.73
C LYS A 593 -12.90 8.63 -11.18
N ASP A 594 -14.06 8.53 -11.79
CA ASP A 594 -14.20 8.97 -13.19
C ASP A 594 -14.41 10.49 -13.27
N HIS A 595 -14.65 11.08 -12.12
CA HIS A 595 -14.83 12.54 -12.14
C HIS A 595 -13.53 13.28 -12.49
N ASP A 596 -12.50 12.72 -11.92
CA ASP A 596 -11.15 13.23 -12.26
C ASP A 596 -10.13 12.08 -12.13
N PRO A 597 -9.76 11.48 -13.26
CA PRO A 597 -8.91 10.28 -13.25
C PRO A 597 -7.53 10.56 -12.62
N GLU A 598 -7.04 11.82 -12.79
CA GLU A 598 -5.72 12.13 -12.19
C GLU A 598 -5.81 12.22 -10.66
N LEU A 599 -6.92 12.79 -10.20
CA LEU A 599 -7.06 12.80 -8.73
C LEU A 599 -7.32 11.37 -8.22
N GLY A 600 -7.95 10.54 -9.12
CA GLY A 600 -8.03 9.11 -8.77
C GLY A 600 -6.65 8.50 -8.49
N ILE A 601 -5.67 8.93 -9.30
CA ILE A 601 -4.30 8.42 -9.06
C ILE A 601 -3.78 8.90 -7.69
N VAL A 602 -4.11 10.17 -7.36
CA VAL A 602 -3.59 10.73 -6.09
C VAL A 602 -4.20 9.98 -4.90
N ILE A 603 -5.50 9.74 -4.97
CA ILE A 603 -6.11 9.08 -3.81
C ILE A 603 -5.55 7.65 -3.68
N THR A 604 -5.30 6.96 -4.83
CA THR A 604 -4.70 5.62 -4.72
C THR A 604 -3.30 5.71 -4.10
N ALA A 605 -2.54 6.68 -4.47
CA ALA A 605 -1.17 6.83 -3.91
C ALA A 605 -1.24 7.16 -2.41
N ILE A 606 -2.19 8.00 -1.98
CA ILE A 606 -2.29 8.33 -0.54
C ILE A 606 -2.60 7.06 0.25
N LYS A 607 -3.48 6.28 -0.30
CA LYS A 607 -3.82 5.03 0.43
C LYS A 607 -2.61 4.09 0.46
N ALA A 608 -1.92 4.03 -0.62
CA ALA A 608 -0.72 3.17 -0.65
C ALA A 608 0.36 3.69 0.32
N THR A 609 0.42 4.99 0.52
CA THR A 609 1.40 5.54 1.47
C THR A 609 1.11 5.08 2.90
N VAL A 610 -0.16 4.98 3.23
CA VAL A 610 -0.52 4.49 4.58
C VAL A 610 -0.14 3.01 4.71
N LYS A 611 -0.56 2.21 3.75
CA LYS A 611 -0.33 0.76 3.86
C LYS A 611 1.17 0.44 3.76
N GLY A 612 1.79 1.00 2.77
CA GLY A 612 3.24 0.72 2.56
C GLY A 612 4.09 1.23 3.73
N GLY A 613 3.72 2.47 4.27
CA GLY A 613 4.49 3.02 5.42
C GLY A 613 4.46 2.08 6.62
N LEU A 614 3.28 1.63 6.91
CA LEU A 614 3.17 0.72 8.09
C LEU A 614 3.85 -0.62 7.79
N GLY A 615 3.77 -1.09 6.55
CA GLY A 615 4.45 -2.34 6.17
C GLY A 615 5.97 -2.25 6.37
N LYS A 616 6.48 -1.08 6.20
CA LYS A 616 7.95 -0.94 6.27
C LYS A 616 8.44 -0.99 7.72
N LEU A 617 7.52 -0.87 8.68
CA LEU A 617 7.95 -0.96 10.10
C LEU A 617 8.44 -2.36 10.45
N ARG A 618 8.13 -3.34 9.60
CA ARG A 618 8.63 -4.72 9.81
C ARG A 618 9.10 -5.30 8.48
N GLU A 619 9.83 -4.47 7.80
CA GLU A 619 10.31 -4.92 6.47
C GLU A 619 11.24 -6.14 6.61
N ARG A 620 10.99 -7.17 5.76
CA ARG A 620 11.81 -8.41 5.80
C ARG A 620 12.97 -8.30 4.79
N PRO A 621 14.01 -9.06 5.06
CA PRO A 621 15.14 -9.00 4.11
C PRO A 621 14.72 -9.34 2.68
N ARG A 622 15.22 -8.42 1.67
CA ARG A 622 14.90 -8.64 0.24
C ARG A 622 16.15 -9.14 -0.49
N GLY A 623 16.09 -10.32 -1.39
CA GLY A 623 17.18 -10.65 -2.34
C GLY A 623 17.84 -11.99 -1.97
N GLU A 624 18.78 -12.52 -3.11
CA GLU A 624 19.51 -13.82 -3.13
C GLU A 624 20.86 -13.67 -2.44
N GLY A 625 20.87 -13.87 -1.00
CA GLY A 625 22.21 -13.93 -0.36
C GLY A 625 22.10 -13.66 1.14
N TRP A 626 20.83 -13.21 1.56
CA TRP A 626 20.69 -13.08 3.03
C TRP A 626 20.57 -14.48 3.68
N ARG A 627 21.23 -14.58 4.81
CA ARG A 627 21.11 -15.84 5.58
C ARG A 627 20.47 -15.56 6.95
N PRO A 628 19.59 -16.57 7.40
CA PRO A 628 18.95 -16.39 8.72
C PRO A 628 19.99 -16.10 9.82
N GLY A 629 19.70 -15.09 10.64
CA GLY A 629 20.60 -14.73 11.77
C GLY A 629 21.43 -13.49 11.42
N GLU A 630 21.52 -13.14 10.09
CA GLU A 630 22.32 -11.96 9.71
C GLU A 630 21.42 -10.71 9.67
N ARG A 631 22.15 -9.54 9.98
CA ARG A 631 21.38 -8.27 9.94
C ARG A 631 21.14 -7.84 8.48
N TRP A 632 19.96 -7.19 8.26
CA TRP A 632 19.71 -6.66 6.90
C TRP A 632 19.44 -5.16 6.97
N ARG A 633 19.34 -4.51 5.82
CA ARG A 633 19.42 -3.03 5.72
C ARG A 633 18.31 -2.37 6.54
N ALA A 634 17.16 -2.89 6.49
CA ALA A 634 16.05 -2.22 7.18
C ALA A 634 16.29 -2.15 8.70
N LEU A 635 17.11 -3.06 9.24
CA LEU A 635 17.33 -3.07 10.71
C LEU A 635 18.20 -1.89 11.15
N GLU A 636 18.73 -1.16 10.17
CA GLU A 636 19.55 0.00 10.54
C GLU A 636 18.69 1.26 10.69
N ARG A 637 17.46 1.13 10.35
CA ARG A 637 16.58 2.31 10.47
C ARG A 637 15.92 2.33 11.85
N PRO A 638 15.78 3.51 12.46
CA PRO A 638 15.05 3.62 13.73
C PRO A 638 13.56 3.33 13.57
N THR A 639 13.07 3.42 12.36
CA THR A 639 11.63 3.23 12.14
C THR A 639 11.30 1.75 11.97
N TRP A 640 12.38 0.92 11.81
CA TRP A 640 12.02 -0.53 11.86
C TRP A 640 11.52 -0.92 13.26
N ARG A 641 10.14 -0.93 13.42
CA ARG A 641 9.48 -1.11 14.72
C ARG A 641 8.29 -2.06 14.57
N PRO A 642 8.69 -3.41 14.56
CA PRO A 642 7.61 -4.39 14.37
C PRO A 642 6.57 -4.32 15.50
N ASP A 643 6.94 -3.83 16.70
CA ASP A 643 5.96 -3.70 17.80
C ASP A 643 4.89 -2.64 17.48
N ILE A 644 5.32 -1.52 16.86
CA ILE A 644 4.33 -0.47 16.52
C ILE A 644 3.38 -1.00 15.43
N ARG A 645 3.96 -1.70 14.42
CA ARG A 645 3.08 -2.28 13.38
C ARG A 645 2.06 -3.25 14.00
N ALA A 646 2.53 -4.17 14.84
CA ALA A 646 1.63 -5.14 15.49
C ALA A 646 0.52 -4.45 16.29
N ALA A 647 0.88 -3.41 17.02
CA ALA A 647 -0.14 -2.71 17.84
C ALA A 647 -1.21 -2.07 16.94
N VAL A 648 -0.74 -1.47 15.79
CA VAL A 648 -1.73 -0.84 14.88
C VAL A 648 -2.65 -1.92 14.29
N ILE A 649 -2.05 -3.01 13.86
CA ILE A 649 -2.88 -4.07 13.24
C ILE A 649 -3.84 -4.67 14.28
N SER A 650 -3.34 -4.91 15.48
CA SER A 650 -4.24 -5.49 16.51
C SER A 650 -5.37 -4.51 16.86
N ARG A 651 -5.02 -3.23 16.96
CA ARG A 651 -6.09 -2.26 17.28
C ARG A 651 -7.12 -2.21 16.15
N THR A 652 -6.64 -2.23 14.93
CA THR A 652 -7.58 -2.24 13.79
C THR A 652 -8.50 -3.47 13.86
N ARG A 653 -7.99 -4.63 14.11
CA ARG A 653 -8.82 -5.84 14.24
C ARG A 653 -9.83 -5.70 15.39
N ILE A 654 -9.37 -5.11 16.49
CA ILE A 654 -10.27 -4.99 17.67
C ILE A 654 -11.39 -3.99 17.35
N ASN A 655 -11.02 -2.91 16.69
CA ASN A 655 -12.09 -1.94 16.34
C ASN A 655 -13.13 -2.58 15.42
N LEU A 656 -12.67 -3.33 14.46
CA LEU A 656 -13.63 -4.01 13.59
C LEU A 656 -14.48 -5.03 14.38
N HIS A 657 -13.82 -5.82 15.22
CA HIS A 657 -14.58 -6.81 16.02
C HIS A 657 -15.61 -6.12 16.92
N ARG A 658 -15.28 -4.99 17.46
CA ARG A 658 -16.26 -4.24 18.28
C ARG A 658 -17.53 -3.92 17.46
N LYS A 659 -17.27 -3.49 16.26
CA LYS A 659 -18.44 -3.16 15.41
C LYS A 659 -19.26 -4.42 15.08
N ILE A 660 -18.55 -5.52 14.90
CA ILE A 660 -19.25 -6.77 14.57
C ILE A 660 -20.09 -7.24 15.77
N VAL A 661 -19.50 -7.17 16.98
CA VAL A 661 -20.24 -7.63 18.17
C VAL A 661 -21.45 -6.72 18.40
N LYS A 662 -21.22 -5.46 18.24
CA LYS A 662 -22.36 -4.53 18.44
C LYS A 662 -23.46 -4.78 17.41
N HIS A 663 -23.06 -4.98 16.17
CA HIS A 663 -24.06 -5.26 15.12
C HIS A 663 -24.80 -6.57 15.41
N ALA A 664 -24.09 -7.60 15.79
CA ALA A 664 -24.74 -8.88 16.12
C ALA A 664 -25.69 -8.74 17.32
N ALA A 665 -25.21 -8.02 18.28
CA ALA A 665 -26.06 -7.88 19.50
C ALA A 665 -27.35 -7.13 19.17
N PHE A 666 -27.28 -6.25 18.21
CA PHE A 666 -28.45 -5.38 17.95
C PHE A 666 -29.36 -6.04 16.91
N THR A 667 -28.78 -6.71 15.89
CA THR A 667 -29.62 -7.14 14.76
C THR A 667 -29.79 -8.67 14.77
N GLY A 668 -28.93 -9.35 15.47
CA GLY A 668 -28.94 -10.83 15.43
C GLY A 668 -28.24 -11.35 14.17
N GLN A 669 -27.69 -10.44 13.38
CA GLN A 669 -26.98 -10.88 12.15
C GLN A 669 -25.47 -11.00 12.41
N TYR A 670 -24.88 -12.03 11.70
CA TYR A 670 -23.44 -12.32 11.92
C TYR A 670 -22.71 -12.32 10.57
N PRO A 671 -21.39 -12.00 10.70
CA PRO A 671 -20.65 -11.97 9.43
C PRO A 671 -20.42 -13.39 8.87
N ILE A 672 -20.35 -13.42 7.54
CA ILE A 672 -20.02 -14.70 6.87
C ILE A 672 -18.51 -14.77 6.59
N ALA A 673 -17.94 -13.62 6.35
CA ALA A 673 -16.49 -13.60 6.06
C ALA A 673 -15.90 -12.24 6.48
N VAL A 674 -14.65 -12.34 6.88
CA VAL A 674 -13.89 -11.12 7.21
C VAL A 674 -12.47 -11.28 6.62
N LEU A 675 -12.12 -10.33 5.81
CA LEU A 675 -10.73 -10.32 5.30
C LEU A 675 -10.13 -8.91 5.48
N SER A 676 -9.14 -8.94 6.38
CA SER A 676 -8.49 -7.65 6.73
C SER A 676 -9.54 -6.66 7.27
N ASP A 677 -10.04 -5.68 6.46
CA ASP A 677 -10.97 -4.65 6.97
C ASP A 677 -12.32 -4.78 6.27
N CYS A 678 -12.48 -5.89 5.51
CA CYS A 678 -13.75 -6.09 4.78
C CYS A 678 -14.56 -7.18 5.48
N VAL A 679 -15.89 -6.84 5.68
CA VAL A 679 -16.78 -7.80 6.36
C VAL A 679 -17.98 -8.04 5.44
N VAL A 680 -18.36 -9.36 5.35
CA VAL A 680 -19.44 -9.71 4.41
C VAL A 680 -20.61 -10.29 5.22
N TYR A 681 -21.86 -9.72 4.85
CA TYR A 681 -23.10 -10.21 5.50
C TYR A 681 -24.07 -10.71 4.43
N ALA A 682 -24.91 -11.66 4.86
CA ALA A 682 -26.07 -11.99 3.99
C ALA A 682 -27.21 -11.01 4.26
N ALA A 683 -27.86 -10.68 3.14
CA ALA A 683 -28.92 -9.65 3.29
C ALA A 683 -30.02 -9.90 2.26
N ASP A 684 -31.23 -9.27 2.56
CA ASP A 684 -32.36 -9.41 1.60
C ASP A 684 -32.19 -8.46 0.42
N GLY A 685 -31.46 -7.42 0.64
CA GLY A 685 -31.22 -6.46 -0.48
C GLY A 685 -29.73 -6.29 -0.76
N PRO A 686 -29.43 -5.65 -1.91
CA PRO A 686 -28.04 -5.61 -2.38
C PRO A 686 -27.25 -4.45 -1.74
N SER A 687 -27.91 -3.68 -0.95
CA SER A 687 -27.21 -2.50 -0.42
C SER A 687 -26.96 -2.65 1.08
N PRO A 688 -25.82 -1.96 1.50
CA PRO A 688 -25.55 -1.98 2.96
C PRO A 688 -26.74 -1.43 3.76
N LEU A 689 -27.53 -0.54 3.17
CA LEU A 689 -28.66 0.04 3.94
C LEU A 689 -29.75 -1.00 4.19
N ASP A 690 -29.62 -2.13 3.54
CA ASP A 690 -30.65 -3.18 3.74
C ASP A 690 -30.43 -3.94 5.04
N PHE A 691 -29.21 -3.77 5.60
CA PHE A 691 -29.09 -4.55 6.86
C PHE A 691 -28.39 -3.71 7.92
N LEU A 692 -27.87 -2.52 7.54
CA LEU A 692 -27.32 -1.67 8.61
C LEU A 692 -28.45 -0.95 9.32
N PRO A 693 -28.38 -1.01 10.69
CA PRO A 693 -29.48 -0.42 11.46
C PRO A 693 -29.38 1.11 11.52
N TYR A 694 -30.34 1.87 10.77
CA TYR A 694 -30.45 3.34 10.89
C TYR A 694 -31.82 3.71 11.48
N ARG A 695 -31.77 4.67 12.47
CA ARG A 695 -33.03 5.27 12.97
C ARG A 695 -33.01 6.79 12.77
N ASP A 696 -34.01 7.24 11.95
CA ASP A 696 -34.10 8.68 11.64
C ASP A 696 -32.78 9.21 11.06
N GLY A 697 -32.14 8.28 10.24
CA GLY A 697 -30.93 8.74 9.51
C GLY A 697 -29.66 8.59 10.36
N LYS A 698 -29.80 8.05 11.55
CA LYS A 698 -28.61 7.92 12.43
C LYS A 698 -28.26 6.44 12.58
N PRO A 699 -26.92 6.17 12.42
CA PRO A 699 -26.50 4.77 12.51
C PRO A 699 -26.44 4.30 13.98
N LEU A 700 -26.40 3.01 14.08
CA LEU A 700 -26.20 2.44 15.44
C LEU A 700 -24.90 2.99 16.07
N PRO A 701 -25.05 3.56 17.25
CA PRO A 701 -23.85 4.10 17.89
C PRO A 701 -22.80 3.00 18.16
N GLY A 702 -21.59 3.36 17.68
CA GLY A 702 -20.47 2.40 17.92
C GLY A 702 -20.50 1.24 16.92
N GLY A 703 -21.59 1.24 15.97
CA GLY A 703 -21.66 0.16 14.95
C GLY A 703 -21.13 0.68 13.61
N PHE A 704 -21.43 -0.08 12.59
CA PHE A 704 -20.99 0.31 11.24
C PHE A 704 -21.74 1.57 10.79
N LYS A 705 -20.91 2.45 10.27
CA LYS A 705 -21.51 3.70 9.75
C LYS A 705 -20.93 4.00 8.35
N LEU A 706 -21.97 4.31 7.42
CA LEU A 706 -21.50 4.68 6.07
C LEU A 706 -20.90 6.09 6.07
N GLY A 707 -19.73 6.19 5.35
CA GLY A 707 -19.08 7.51 5.27
C GLY A 707 -17.61 7.36 4.82
N ILE A 708 -17.07 8.52 4.53
CA ILE A 708 -15.71 8.43 3.89
C ILE A 708 -14.66 8.68 4.97
N ASN A 709 -15.09 9.10 6.17
CA ASN A 709 -14.05 9.29 7.21
C ASN A 709 -13.38 7.96 7.56
N PRO A 710 -12.01 8.10 7.81
CA PRO A 710 -11.31 6.88 8.23
C PRO A 710 -12.01 6.22 9.44
N GLY A 711 -12.19 4.85 9.32
CA GLY A 711 -12.86 4.12 10.42
C GLY A 711 -14.33 3.83 10.08
N LEU A 712 -14.91 4.63 9.12
CA LEU A 712 -16.29 4.35 8.67
C LEU A 712 -16.26 3.40 7.47
N VAL A 713 -17.49 2.97 7.02
CA VAL A 713 -17.43 1.85 6.06
C VAL A 713 -18.02 2.34 4.72
N LYS A 714 -17.56 1.71 3.70
CA LYS A 714 -18.13 1.89 2.36
C LYS A 714 -18.61 0.54 1.81
N HIS A 715 -19.43 0.71 0.73
CA HIS A 715 -19.91 -0.53 0.06
C HIS A 715 -18.81 -1.10 -0.84
N GLU A 716 -18.39 -2.31 -0.39
CA GLU A 716 -17.26 -2.92 -1.14
C GLU A 716 -17.77 -3.63 -2.40
N GLY A 717 -18.93 -4.24 -2.28
CA GLY A 717 -19.50 -4.97 -3.44
C GLY A 717 -20.63 -5.89 -2.97
N THR A 718 -21.39 -6.30 -4.03
CA THR A 718 -22.53 -7.19 -3.73
C THR A 718 -22.56 -8.34 -4.75
N GLN A 719 -22.77 -9.58 -4.16
CA GLN A 719 -23.03 -10.77 -5.00
C GLN A 719 -24.24 -11.52 -4.47
N SER A 720 -24.72 -12.45 -5.42
CA SER A 720 -25.88 -13.24 -4.94
C SER A 720 -25.41 -14.39 -4.03
N VAL A 721 -26.24 -14.77 -3.16
CA VAL A 721 -25.93 -15.93 -2.29
C VAL A 721 -25.71 -17.16 -3.17
N LEU A 722 -26.46 -17.26 -4.26
CA LEU A 722 -26.24 -18.41 -5.17
C LEU A 722 -24.83 -18.37 -5.78
N TRP A 723 -24.44 -17.18 -6.12
CA TRP A 723 -23.04 -17.06 -6.55
C TRP A 723 -22.08 -17.62 -5.49
N GLY A 724 -22.22 -17.13 -4.25
CA GLY A 724 -21.33 -17.58 -3.15
C GLY A 724 -21.31 -19.10 -3.03
N GLU A 725 -22.53 -19.77 -3.01
CA GLU A 725 -22.57 -21.23 -2.83
C GLU A 725 -22.03 -21.94 -4.08
N GLY A 726 -22.31 -21.29 -5.20
CA GLY A 726 -21.76 -21.84 -6.47
C GLY A 726 -20.24 -21.88 -6.46
N VAL A 727 -19.64 -20.79 -5.99
CA VAL A 727 -18.16 -20.74 -6.00
C VAL A 727 -17.59 -21.73 -4.98
N ARG A 728 -18.09 -21.85 -3.88
CA ARG A 728 -17.55 -22.81 -2.90
C ARG A 728 -17.67 -24.24 -3.44
N GLU A 729 -18.82 -24.54 -4.11
CA GLU A 729 -18.97 -25.91 -4.66
C GLU A 729 -17.97 -26.15 -5.80
N GLN A 730 -17.85 -25.19 -6.64
CA GLN A 730 -16.92 -25.32 -7.78
C GLN A 730 -15.49 -25.59 -7.30
N PHE A 731 -15.08 -24.97 -6.14
CA PHE A 731 -13.66 -25.11 -5.75
C PHE A 731 -13.54 -26.04 -4.54
N ASP A 732 -14.63 -26.73 -4.18
CA ASP A 732 -14.64 -27.60 -2.99
C ASP A 732 -13.94 -26.93 -1.79
N ALA A 733 -14.39 -25.62 -1.50
CA ALA A 733 -13.76 -24.83 -0.43
C ALA A 733 -14.86 -24.17 0.41
N PRO A 734 -15.36 -24.94 1.38
CA PRO A 734 -16.49 -24.45 2.19
C PRO A 734 -16.10 -23.21 3.01
N GLN A 735 -14.81 -22.93 3.12
CA GLN A 735 -14.41 -21.77 3.95
C GLN A 735 -13.75 -20.70 3.08
N LEU A 736 -14.15 -20.81 1.80
CA LEU A 736 -13.62 -19.75 0.91
C LEU A 736 -14.06 -18.36 1.42
N ASN A 737 -13.11 -17.53 1.50
CA ASN A 737 -13.41 -16.18 2.04
C ASN A 737 -13.96 -15.27 0.93
N PHE A 738 -15.24 -14.97 0.98
CA PHE A 738 -15.93 -14.20 -0.09
C PHE A 738 -15.43 -12.75 -0.13
N ALA A 739 -14.94 -12.29 0.98
CA ALA A 739 -14.48 -10.88 1.00
C ALA A 739 -13.41 -10.65 -0.08
N ARG A 740 -12.76 -11.67 -0.56
CA ARG A 740 -11.70 -11.51 -1.58
C ARG A 740 -12.29 -11.17 -2.94
N PHE A 741 -13.53 -11.60 -3.09
CA PHE A 741 -14.03 -11.53 -4.48
C PHE A 741 -15.34 -10.73 -4.53
N ILE A 742 -15.65 -10.14 -3.38
CA ILE A 742 -17.02 -9.58 -3.27
C ILE A 742 -17.13 -8.33 -4.15
N LYS A 743 -15.99 -7.71 -4.46
CA LYS A 743 -16.03 -6.44 -5.22
C LYS A 743 -16.42 -6.71 -6.68
N ASP A 744 -15.86 -7.78 -7.34
CA ASP A 744 -16.16 -7.90 -8.79
C ASP A 744 -16.72 -9.30 -9.10
N GLY A 745 -16.70 -10.19 -8.08
CA GLY A 745 -17.32 -11.53 -8.25
C GLY A 745 -16.44 -12.48 -9.06
N THR A 746 -15.24 -12.00 -9.47
CA THR A 746 -14.39 -12.90 -10.28
C THR A 746 -13.46 -13.72 -9.36
N VAL A 747 -13.71 -15.16 -9.51
CA VAL A 747 -12.89 -16.06 -8.66
C VAL A 747 -11.84 -16.73 -9.56
N THR A 748 -10.58 -16.39 -9.49
CA THR A 748 -9.54 -17.08 -10.28
C THR A 748 -8.93 -18.22 -9.46
N ASP A 749 -8.88 -19.58 -10.13
CA ASP A 749 -8.33 -20.86 -9.64
C ASP A 749 -6.96 -20.68 -9.00
N ALA A 750 -6.59 -19.37 -8.64
CA ALA A 750 -5.26 -19.46 -8.00
C ALA A 750 -5.37 -19.15 -6.51
N ASP A 751 -5.69 -20.21 -5.73
CA ASP A 751 -5.21 -19.78 -4.40
C ASP A 751 -4.54 -20.96 -3.69
N ASN A 752 -3.23 -21.21 -3.94
CA ASN A 752 -2.42 -22.03 -3.02
C ASN A 752 -2.00 -21.21 -1.78
N GLY A 753 -2.96 -20.34 -1.33
CA GLY A 753 -2.55 -19.95 0.05
C GLY A 753 -1.10 -19.46 0.09
N GLU A 754 -0.48 -18.91 -0.99
CA GLU A 754 0.80 -18.20 -0.77
C GLU A 754 0.56 -16.68 -0.86
#